data_AF-A0A1F5J3H1-F1
#
_entry.id   AF-A0A1F5J3H1-F1
#
_cell.length_a   1.000
_cell.length_b   1.000
_cell.length_c   1.000
_cell.angle_alpha   90.00
_cell.angle_beta   90.00
_cell.angle_gamma   90.00
#
_symmetry.space_group_name_H-M   'P 1'
#
loop_
_entity.id
_entity.type
_entity.pdbx_description
1 polymer ?
#
loop_
_entity_poly.entity_id
_entity_poly.type
_entity_poly.pdbx_seq_one_letter_code
_entity_poly.pdbx_strand_id
1 'polypeptide(L)'
;MGIIIRESKDRRSHERIPVNFHVYSKNSGMMIGLAKDLSYKGLFIQTEDEFKPGTKLLLECDLSGAFPVKAYCEVKRIETNGTGEHGIGVEFINIYDSDRAKLQSYIEKSKHTLNSDDYYLSDFADIPDEDLFKKAEVFWQYGLDMASKGYIRYRRPLASPSAHRVIIDDDFTGKKKEMIMMGSNNYLGLTSHPRVMKIAKENIDKYGAGAGSVPLLAGSFDIHRQLEMKLAELKGAEDAIIFPSGYVTNLGSIQALVKSEDLAVIDRLAHASIIDGCMLSTGTFRTFKHSDVGSLENVLKRNKDNFKGKIVIVDGVYSMDGDIAPLRQIAETAHRYGAKVMVDEAHATGVIGDRGKGTPSHFKMKPGEIDIIMGTLSKSLGGIGGFIASTKEVVSYLRYYTRSFFFSSNFPPSVAASVLAAIEVMETDKSLHENLWKNIKYMKESLKSLGFNTGQTESAIIPVMTGDELTQKKMSKRFHEEGIYVNAIPHPAVPKGQERFRFSLMATHTREDIDRTLEVVEKLGREFGIIGRPVSLSVPEDEKYTVREISSKDEIERSVRFSWKVYKDYPAWVPYFLIKDHVKLISNDYFYFRKVYGKRFVVEERGEIVGTVSAFIDNYYNRYHDTNVGFLGFFEALPDKDEAVGLLLAKAGEFLVREGCTEIQGPANGIFGLFGGGLLSSNYGKIPSFLQVYTQPYYHDYFTNAGFGPVKKLLHYTIDLKSPDNVKAIMKYSRESELPDVKIRRMNKSDWANEVRSVVRIFNNSLAQLWGNVPFDADEFIEIADEFKSLIDPEYWLIAESGGEAIGFIGGFPQYASVFRGLNGELKPHKLVTLPLRLRGIREGVLMIMGLMDEFKGRRIGTVLLSRVCEAMIGNGYEKVAGTWVLEDNLGSRRIVENLGGKVDLHWEMYSKIPAISE
;
A
#
# COMPACT_ATOMS: atom_id res chain seq x y z
N MET A 1 -18.98 -10.73 -23.67
CA MET A 1 -18.49 -10.37 -25.02
C MET A 1 -17.85 -11.62 -25.61
N GLY A 2 -18.40 -12.14 -26.72
CA GLY A 2 -17.94 -13.37 -27.35
C GLY A 2 -16.66 -13.16 -28.17
N ILE A 3 -15.70 -14.07 -28.04
CA ILE A 3 -14.44 -14.06 -28.80
C ILE A 3 -14.70 -14.72 -30.15
N ILE A 4 -14.54 -13.95 -31.22
CA ILE A 4 -14.56 -14.42 -32.61
C ILE A 4 -13.17 -14.96 -32.94
N ILE A 5 -13.02 -16.28 -33.06
CA ILE A 5 -11.81 -16.91 -33.60
C ILE A 5 -11.90 -16.85 -35.13
N ARG A 6 -11.07 -16.01 -35.74
CA ARG A 6 -10.81 -16.05 -37.19
C ARG A 6 -9.83 -17.19 -37.47
N GLU A 7 -10.27 -18.20 -38.22
CA GLU A 7 -9.37 -19.17 -38.83
C GLU A 7 -8.45 -18.48 -39.84
N SER A 8 -7.13 -18.49 -39.58
CA SER A 8 -6.12 -18.09 -40.56
C SER A 8 -5.44 -19.30 -41.17
N LYS A 9 -5.44 -19.31 -42.51
CA LYS A 9 -4.76 -20.28 -43.37
C LYS A 9 -3.24 -20.21 -43.16
N ASP A 10 -2.68 -21.36 -42.84
CA ASP A 10 -1.38 -21.89 -43.25
C ASP A 10 -0.22 -20.89 -43.55
N ARG A 11 0.36 -20.33 -42.48
CA ARG A 11 1.73 -19.77 -42.44
C ARG A 11 2.54 -20.33 -41.25
N ARG A 12 2.15 -21.49 -40.70
CA ARG A 12 2.43 -21.90 -39.30
C ARG A 12 3.74 -22.66 -39.05
N SER A 13 4.76 -22.57 -39.92
CA SER A 13 5.93 -23.48 -39.86
C SER A 13 7.21 -22.94 -39.20
N HIS A 14 7.24 -21.69 -38.72
CA HIS A 14 8.45 -21.06 -38.14
C HIS A 14 8.25 -20.40 -36.76
N GLU A 15 7.06 -20.52 -36.18
CA GLU A 15 6.74 -19.92 -34.88
C GLU A 15 7.45 -20.72 -33.76
N ARG A 16 8.36 -20.06 -33.05
CA ARG A 16 9.05 -20.61 -31.86
C ARG A 16 8.23 -20.25 -30.62
N ILE A 17 8.00 -21.23 -29.75
CA ILE A 17 7.37 -21.06 -28.44
C ILE A 17 8.42 -21.22 -27.33
N PRO A 18 8.40 -20.39 -26.28
CA PRO A 18 9.32 -20.54 -25.16
C PRO A 18 8.99 -21.81 -24.37
N VAL A 19 10.01 -22.55 -23.97
CA VAL A 19 9.92 -23.80 -23.21
C VAL A 19 11.03 -23.85 -22.16
N ASN A 20 10.88 -24.69 -21.14
CA ASN A 20 11.97 -24.99 -20.20
C ASN A 20 11.89 -26.47 -19.83
N PHE A 21 12.66 -27.31 -20.52
CA PHE A 21 12.79 -28.72 -20.20
C PHE A 21 14.17 -29.26 -20.57
N HIS A 22 14.60 -30.31 -19.87
CA HIS A 22 15.90 -30.93 -20.08
C HIS A 22 15.93 -31.76 -21.36
N VAL A 23 17.06 -31.69 -22.07
CA VAL A 23 17.32 -32.45 -23.28
C VAL A 23 18.48 -33.39 -23.04
N TYR A 24 18.29 -34.66 -23.39
CA TYR A 24 19.28 -35.71 -23.20
C TYR A 24 19.75 -36.28 -24.53
N SER A 25 21.00 -36.72 -24.58
CA SER A 25 21.50 -37.59 -25.63
C SER A 25 20.93 -38.97 -25.42
N LYS A 26 20.14 -39.47 -26.37
CA LYS A 26 19.59 -40.84 -26.28
C LYS A 26 20.68 -41.91 -26.30
N ASN A 27 21.79 -41.65 -26.97
CA ASN A 27 22.86 -42.65 -27.12
C ASN A 27 23.69 -42.80 -25.84
N SER A 28 23.91 -41.72 -25.09
CA SER A 28 24.74 -41.73 -23.87
C SER A 28 23.95 -41.58 -22.57
N GLY A 29 22.67 -41.19 -22.64
CA GLY A 29 21.86 -40.82 -21.48
C GLY A 29 22.29 -39.52 -20.80
N MET A 30 23.34 -38.85 -21.30
CA MET A 30 23.87 -37.63 -20.72
C MET A 30 23.00 -36.43 -21.10
N MET A 31 22.84 -35.50 -20.15
CA MET A 31 22.16 -34.24 -20.38
C MET A 31 22.98 -33.37 -21.33
N ILE A 32 22.33 -32.89 -22.39
CA ILE A 32 22.93 -31.98 -23.38
C ILE A 32 22.69 -30.53 -22.95
N GLY A 33 21.56 -30.22 -22.32
CA GLY A 33 21.25 -28.86 -21.88
C GLY A 33 19.77 -28.60 -21.70
N LEU A 34 19.41 -27.34 -21.58
CA LEU A 34 18.03 -26.89 -21.33
C LEU A 34 17.43 -26.31 -22.61
N ALA A 35 16.31 -26.89 -23.08
CA ALA A 35 15.56 -26.31 -24.18
C ALA A 35 14.92 -25.00 -23.75
N LYS A 36 15.14 -23.91 -24.50
CA LYS A 36 14.53 -22.59 -24.24
C LYS A 36 13.47 -22.18 -25.24
N ASP A 37 13.62 -22.63 -26.50
CA ASP A 37 12.64 -22.39 -27.56
C ASP A 37 12.34 -23.68 -28.30
N LEU A 38 11.09 -23.88 -28.69
CA LEU A 38 10.63 -25.04 -29.44
C LEU A 38 9.76 -24.62 -30.61
N SER A 39 9.91 -25.29 -31.75
CA SER A 39 9.04 -25.13 -32.91
C SER A 39 8.81 -26.49 -33.56
N TYR A 40 7.92 -26.55 -34.55
CA TYR A 40 7.74 -27.77 -35.36
C TYR A 40 9.00 -28.20 -36.13
N LYS A 41 9.95 -27.28 -36.34
CA LYS A 41 11.18 -27.55 -37.10
C LYS A 41 12.37 -27.86 -36.23
N GLY A 42 12.35 -27.58 -34.93
CA GLY A 42 13.55 -27.69 -34.11
C GLY A 42 13.42 -26.99 -32.77
N LEU A 43 14.51 -27.02 -32.00
CA LEU A 43 14.61 -26.38 -30.69
C LEU A 43 15.92 -25.62 -30.52
N PHE A 44 15.92 -24.61 -29.64
CA PHE A 44 17.14 -24.00 -29.12
C PHE A 44 17.47 -24.60 -27.77
N ILE A 45 18.72 -25.06 -27.61
CA ILE A 45 19.22 -25.67 -26.37
C ILE A 45 20.33 -24.77 -25.81
N GLN A 46 20.11 -24.25 -24.61
CA GLN A 46 21.16 -23.63 -23.82
C GLN A 46 22.05 -24.73 -23.27
N THR A 47 23.33 -24.68 -23.62
CA THR A 47 24.32 -25.70 -23.26
C THR A 47 25.71 -25.07 -23.12
N GLU A 48 26.50 -25.60 -22.20
CA GLU A 48 27.92 -25.26 -22.03
C GLU A 48 28.82 -26.13 -22.92
N ASP A 49 28.28 -27.21 -23.50
CA ASP A 49 29.02 -28.12 -24.37
C ASP A 49 29.20 -27.52 -25.78
N GLU A 50 30.40 -27.67 -26.33
CA GLU A 50 30.71 -27.19 -27.68
C GLU A 50 30.25 -28.19 -28.77
N PHE A 51 29.35 -27.73 -29.64
CA PHE A 51 28.91 -28.49 -30.82
C PHE A 51 29.21 -27.75 -32.11
N LYS A 52 29.65 -28.49 -33.14
CA LYS A 52 29.88 -27.92 -34.47
C LYS A 52 28.59 -27.95 -35.31
N PRO A 53 28.30 -26.91 -36.11
CA PRO A 53 27.24 -26.98 -37.13
C PRO A 53 27.43 -28.22 -38.02
N GLY A 54 26.33 -28.91 -38.34
CA GLY A 54 26.29 -30.18 -39.05
C GLY A 54 26.36 -31.43 -38.15
N THR A 55 26.57 -31.27 -36.83
CA THR A 55 26.56 -32.40 -35.88
C THR A 55 25.16 -33.01 -35.80
N LYS A 56 25.06 -34.34 -35.97
CA LYS A 56 23.79 -35.07 -35.85
C LYS A 56 23.62 -35.64 -34.45
N LEU A 57 22.48 -35.39 -33.85
CA LEU A 57 22.16 -35.77 -32.48
C LEU A 57 20.88 -36.60 -32.47
N LEU A 58 20.83 -37.62 -31.62
CA LEU A 58 19.60 -38.31 -31.28
C LEU A 58 19.17 -37.84 -29.90
N LEU A 59 18.20 -36.94 -29.87
CA LEU A 59 17.75 -36.27 -28.66
C LEU A 59 16.56 -36.99 -28.05
N GLU A 60 16.51 -36.98 -26.72
CA GLU A 60 15.37 -37.34 -25.91
C GLU A 60 14.94 -36.10 -25.11
N CYS A 61 13.77 -35.56 -25.45
CA CYS A 61 13.21 -34.34 -24.88
C CYS A 61 12.18 -34.69 -23.80
N ASP A 62 12.47 -34.33 -22.55
CA ASP A 62 11.60 -34.62 -21.41
C ASP A 62 10.52 -33.53 -21.25
N LEU A 63 9.45 -33.63 -22.04
CA LEU A 63 8.36 -32.66 -22.02
C LEU A 63 7.56 -32.81 -20.71
N SER A 64 7.96 -32.07 -19.67
CA SER A 64 7.37 -31.97 -18.32
C SER A 64 5.97 -32.62 -18.17
N GLY A 65 5.93 -33.91 -17.84
CA GLY A 65 4.69 -34.66 -17.57
C GLY A 65 4.16 -35.57 -18.70
N ALA A 66 4.85 -35.66 -19.84
CA ALA A 66 4.56 -36.61 -20.93
C ALA A 66 5.73 -37.58 -21.16
N PHE A 67 5.47 -38.73 -21.80
CA PHE A 67 6.54 -39.65 -22.23
C PHE A 67 7.54 -38.91 -23.14
N PRO A 68 8.86 -39.13 -22.97
CA PRO A 68 9.89 -38.36 -23.65
C PRO A 68 9.78 -38.47 -25.18
N VAL A 69 9.93 -37.33 -25.86
CA VAL A 69 9.88 -37.24 -27.32
C VAL A 69 11.28 -37.47 -27.88
N LYS A 70 11.38 -38.41 -28.83
CA LYS A 70 12.66 -38.76 -29.45
C LYS A 70 12.74 -38.13 -30.82
N ALA A 71 13.81 -37.36 -31.05
CA ALA A 71 14.01 -36.65 -32.29
C ALA A 71 15.45 -36.86 -32.80
N TYR A 72 15.58 -37.12 -34.09
CA TYR A 72 16.85 -37.10 -34.79
C TYR A 72 17.06 -35.71 -35.36
N CYS A 73 18.15 -35.07 -34.97
CA CYS A 73 18.34 -33.64 -35.14
C CYS A 73 19.70 -33.30 -35.73
N GLU A 74 19.82 -32.12 -36.33
CA GLU A 74 21.07 -31.54 -36.79
C GLU A 74 21.32 -30.19 -36.12
N VAL A 75 22.51 -29.98 -35.57
CA VAL A 75 22.93 -28.65 -35.12
C VAL A 75 23.11 -27.77 -36.35
N LYS A 76 22.31 -26.72 -36.50
CA LYS A 76 22.37 -25.82 -37.66
C LYS A 76 23.23 -24.59 -37.42
N ARG A 77 23.16 -24.05 -36.21
CA ARG A 77 23.89 -22.84 -35.84
C ARG A 77 24.15 -22.82 -34.35
N ILE A 78 25.27 -22.19 -33.99
CA ILE A 78 25.49 -21.69 -32.65
C ILE A 78 24.84 -20.31 -32.63
N GLU A 79 23.92 -20.09 -31.72
CA GLU A 79 23.18 -18.84 -31.66
C GLU A 79 23.00 -18.37 -30.22
N THR A 80 22.76 -17.07 -30.08
CA THR A 80 22.36 -16.46 -28.81
C THR A 80 20.86 -16.21 -28.88
N ASN A 81 20.09 -16.63 -27.87
CA ASN A 81 18.64 -16.41 -27.86
C ASN A 81 18.30 -14.92 -27.65
N GLY A 82 17.03 -14.55 -27.80
CA GLY A 82 16.55 -13.16 -27.64
C GLY A 82 16.77 -12.55 -26.25
N THR A 83 17.19 -13.36 -25.26
CA THR A 83 17.52 -12.96 -23.89
C THR A 83 19.02 -12.92 -23.60
N GLY A 84 19.88 -13.16 -24.61
CA GLY A 84 21.34 -13.04 -24.48
C GLY A 84 22.07 -14.31 -24.05
N GLU A 85 21.39 -15.47 -23.97
CA GLU A 85 21.98 -16.74 -23.55
C GLU A 85 22.59 -17.50 -24.73
N HIS A 86 23.81 -18.03 -24.56
CA HIS A 86 24.54 -18.78 -25.60
C HIS A 86 24.09 -20.25 -25.65
N GLY A 87 23.96 -20.81 -26.85
CA GLY A 87 23.57 -22.20 -27.03
C GLY A 87 23.55 -22.65 -28.50
N ILE A 88 22.85 -23.74 -28.76
CA ILE A 88 22.76 -24.36 -30.09
C ILE A 88 21.33 -24.36 -30.62
N GLY A 89 21.17 -23.96 -31.88
CA GLY A 89 19.94 -24.13 -32.64
C GLY A 89 19.96 -25.47 -33.37
N VAL A 90 19.03 -26.35 -33.04
CA VAL A 90 18.96 -27.73 -33.57
C VAL A 90 17.69 -27.91 -34.39
N GLU A 91 17.81 -28.43 -35.61
CA GLU A 91 16.69 -28.71 -36.50
C GLU A 91 16.32 -30.20 -36.44
N PHE A 92 15.03 -30.51 -36.38
CA PHE A 92 14.49 -31.86 -36.45
C PHE A 92 14.59 -32.40 -37.88
N ILE A 93 15.48 -33.36 -38.09
CA ILE A 93 15.61 -34.10 -39.34
C ILE A 93 14.48 -35.14 -39.43
N ASN A 94 14.23 -35.86 -38.34
CA ASN A 94 13.19 -36.88 -38.28
C ASN A 94 12.64 -37.05 -36.85
N ILE A 95 11.33 -37.29 -36.77
CA ILE A 95 10.60 -37.60 -35.53
C ILE A 95 9.60 -38.70 -35.87
N TYR A 96 9.55 -39.76 -35.06
CA TYR A 96 8.57 -40.83 -35.20
C TYR A 96 7.14 -40.28 -35.07
N ASP A 97 6.19 -40.82 -35.84
CA ASP A 97 4.81 -40.29 -35.90
C ASP A 97 4.11 -40.25 -34.54
N SER A 98 4.35 -41.26 -33.69
CA SER A 98 3.84 -41.30 -32.31
C SER A 98 4.37 -40.19 -31.42
N ASP A 99 5.59 -39.71 -31.68
CA ASP A 99 6.24 -38.63 -30.93
C ASP A 99 5.98 -37.26 -31.56
N ARG A 100 5.75 -37.20 -32.88
CA ARG A 100 5.30 -36.01 -33.60
C ARG A 100 3.93 -35.53 -33.09
N ALA A 101 2.98 -36.46 -32.89
CA ALA A 101 1.67 -36.13 -32.34
C ALA A 101 1.76 -35.57 -30.91
N LYS A 102 2.67 -36.10 -30.07
CA LYS A 102 2.92 -35.57 -28.70
C LYS A 102 3.53 -34.19 -28.75
N LEU A 103 4.53 -33.99 -29.60
CA LEU A 103 5.19 -32.70 -29.78
C LEU A 103 4.20 -31.64 -30.28
N GLN A 104 3.35 -32.01 -31.23
CA GLN A 104 2.29 -31.14 -31.75
C GLN A 104 1.28 -30.77 -30.65
N SER A 105 0.79 -31.75 -29.89
CA SER A 105 -0.13 -31.49 -28.78
C SER A 105 0.49 -30.59 -27.71
N TYR A 106 1.77 -30.77 -27.40
CA TYR A 106 2.52 -29.93 -26.49
C TYR A 106 2.63 -28.49 -27.03
N ILE A 107 3.05 -28.32 -28.28
CA ILE A 107 3.16 -27.00 -28.92
C ILE A 107 1.80 -26.30 -28.97
N GLU A 108 0.73 -27.00 -29.31
CA GLU A 108 -0.63 -26.44 -29.37
C GLU A 108 -1.16 -26.01 -27.99
N LYS A 109 -0.87 -26.77 -26.92
CA LYS A 109 -1.20 -26.38 -25.54
C LYS A 109 -0.37 -25.20 -25.05
N SER A 110 0.90 -25.13 -25.44
CA SER A 110 1.81 -24.04 -25.08
C SER A 110 1.61 -22.75 -25.89
N LYS A 111 0.74 -22.73 -26.90
CA LYS A 111 0.44 -21.53 -27.71
C LYS A 111 -0.46 -20.50 -27.02
N HIS A 112 -1.01 -20.81 -25.84
CA HIS A 112 -1.74 -19.86 -25.01
C HIS A 112 -0.83 -19.28 -23.91
N THR A 113 0.15 -18.47 -24.29
CA THR A 113 1.09 -17.88 -23.33
C THR A 113 0.44 -16.69 -22.62
N LEU A 114 -0.12 -16.97 -21.45
CA LEU A 114 -0.49 -15.98 -20.46
C LEU A 114 0.77 -15.21 -20.03
N ASN A 115 0.76 -13.88 -20.16
CA ASN A 115 1.84 -13.02 -19.68
C ASN A 115 1.62 -12.67 -18.20
N SER A 116 2.43 -13.23 -17.30
CA SER A 116 2.30 -13.07 -15.84
C SER A 116 2.47 -11.63 -15.31
N ASP A 117 2.92 -10.70 -16.15
CA ASP A 117 3.01 -9.27 -15.82
C ASP A 117 1.61 -8.63 -15.77
N ASP A 118 0.65 -9.19 -16.50
CA ASP A 118 -0.71 -8.65 -16.66
C ASP A 118 -1.70 -9.19 -15.61
N TYR A 119 -1.26 -10.06 -14.70
CA TYR A 119 -2.13 -10.78 -13.74
C TYR A 119 -1.61 -10.72 -12.30
N TYR A 120 -2.57 -10.68 -11.39
CA TYR A 120 -2.43 -10.82 -9.95
C TYR A 120 -2.81 -12.24 -9.50
N LEU A 121 -2.33 -12.69 -8.34
CA LEU A 121 -2.73 -14.01 -7.80
C LEU A 121 -4.24 -14.13 -7.56
N SER A 122 -4.93 -13.02 -7.29
CA SER A 122 -6.39 -12.97 -7.10
C SER A 122 -7.17 -13.36 -8.36
N ASP A 123 -6.60 -13.15 -9.55
CA ASP A 123 -7.29 -13.36 -10.83
C ASP A 123 -7.53 -14.85 -11.12
N PHE A 124 -6.87 -15.74 -10.36
CA PHE A 124 -6.99 -17.19 -10.48
C PHE A 124 -7.87 -17.83 -9.40
N ALA A 125 -8.37 -17.05 -8.43
CA ALA A 125 -9.12 -17.57 -7.30
C ALA A 125 -10.51 -18.10 -7.72
N ASP A 126 -11.17 -17.42 -8.67
CA ASP A 126 -12.51 -17.75 -9.15
C ASP A 126 -12.58 -17.59 -10.68
N ILE A 127 -12.24 -18.66 -11.40
CA ILE A 127 -12.33 -18.73 -12.86
C ILE A 127 -13.62 -19.49 -13.20
N PRO A 128 -14.65 -18.84 -13.76
CA PRO A 128 -15.90 -19.49 -14.10
C PRO A 128 -15.72 -20.38 -15.32
N ASP A 129 -15.76 -21.70 -15.10
CA ASP A 129 -15.68 -22.72 -16.13
C ASP A 129 -16.48 -23.97 -15.70
N GLU A 130 -16.93 -24.77 -16.67
CA GLU A 130 -17.64 -26.03 -16.40
C GLU A 130 -16.69 -27.11 -15.86
N ASP A 131 -15.39 -27.04 -16.18
CA ASP A 131 -14.34 -27.89 -15.62
C ASP A 131 -13.77 -27.31 -14.31
N LEU A 132 -13.97 -28.05 -13.21
CA LEU A 132 -13.45 -27.72 -11.88
C LEU A 132 -11.93 -27.46 -11.85
N PHE A 133 -11.16 -28.15 -12.69
CA PHE A 133 -9.69 -28.03 -12.72
C PHE A 133 -9.17 -26.99 -13.71
N LYS A 134 -10.04 -26.35 -14.49
CA LYS A 134 -9.61 -25.33 -15.46
C LYS A 134 -8.77 -24.23 -14.81
N LYS A 135 -9.18 -23.76 -13.64
CA LYS A 135 -8.44 -22.75 -12.86
C LYS A 135 -6.99 -23.16 -12.54
N ALA A 136 -6.76 -24.45 -12.28
CA ALA A 136 -5.42 -24.98 -12.02
C ALA A 136 -4.57 -25.01 -13.29
N GLU A 137 -5.15 -25.33 -14.45
CA GLU A 137 -4.47 -25.28 -15.74
C GLU A 137 -4.04 -23.84 -16.08
N VAL A 138 -4.94 -22.88 -15.91
CA VAL A 138 -4.65 -21.46 -16.19
C VAL A 138 -3.59 -20.91 -15.22
N PHE A 139 -3.69 -21.24 -13.94
CA PHE A 139 -2.66 -20.90 -12.95
C PHE A 139 -1.31 -21.57 -13.24
N TRP A 140 -1.31 -22.81 -13.77
CA TRP A 140 -0.08 -23.49 -14.19
C TRP A 140 0.64 -22.72 -15.30
N GLN A 141 -0.09 -22.19 -16.29
CA GLN A 141 0.50 -21.34 -17.34
C GLN A 141 1.11 -20.06 -16.78
N TYR A 142 0.42 -19.41 -15.83
CA TYR A 142 0.97 -18.27 -15.09
C TYR A 142 2.27 -18.64 -14.36
N GLY A 143 2.31 -19.80 -13.70
CA GLY A 143 3.51 -20.33 -13.07
C GLY A 143 4.66 -20.52 -14.07
N LEU A 144 4.41 -21.13 -15.23
CA LEU A 144 5.45 -21.33 -16.25
C LEU A 144 6.06 -20.00 -16.73
N ASP A 145 5.25 -18.96 -16.93
CA ASP A 145 5.74 -17.64 -17.33
C ASP A 145 6.48 -16.90 -16.19
N MET A 146 5.99 -17.00 -14.95
CA MET A 146 6.72 -16.50 -13.77
C MET A 146 8.09 -17.19 -13.63
N ALA A 147 8.18 -18.48 -13.95
CA ALA A 147 9.41 -19.25 -13.89
C ALA A 147 10.40 -18.76 -14.95
N SER A 148 9.93 -18.61 -16.20
CA SER A 148 10.77 -18.20 -17.34
C SER A 148 11.40 -16.81 -17.13
N LYS A 149 10.68 -15.90 -16.48
CA LYS A 149 11.17 -14.55 -16.13
C LYS A 149 12.06 -14.51 -14.89
N GLY A 150 12.08 -15.59 -14.13
CA GLY A 150 12.82 -15.68 -12.87
C GLY A 150 12.12 -14.98 -11.71
N TYR A 151 10.78 -14.88 -11.72
CA TYR A 151 9.97 -14.25 -10.66
C TYR A 151 9.44 -15.23 -9.60
N ILE A 152 9.40 -16.54 -9.86
CA ILE A 152 8.91 -17.52 -8.86
C ILE A 152 9.79 -17.50 -7.60
N ARG A 153 9.19 -17.31 -6.42
CA ARG A 153 9.88 -17.44 -5.13
C ARG A 153 9.21 -18.42 -4.16
N TYR A 154 8.26 -19.22 -4.65
CA TYR A 154 7.49 -20.20 -3.86
C TYR A 154 8.34 -21.37 -3.35
N ARG A 155 9.48 -21.66 -3.98
CA ARG A 155 10.45 -22.65 -3.51
C ARG A 155 11.83 -22.00 -3.45
N ARG A 156 12.30 -21.77 -2.22
CA ARG A 156 13.69 -21.45 -1.88
C ARG A 156 14.09 -22.39 -0.74
N PRO A 157 14.27 -23.69 -1.01
CA PRO A 157 14.53 -24.68 0.03
C PRO A 157 15.79 -24.31 0.81
N LEU A 158 15.71 -24.30 2.14
CA LEU A 158 16.89 -24.09 2.97
C LEU A 158 17.69 -25.40 3.05
N ALA A 159 18.97 -25.34 2.66
CA ALA A 159 19.94 -26.42 2.79
C ALA A 159 20.79 -26.29 4.08
N SER A 160 20.38 -25.43 5.00
CA SER A 160 21.03 -25.15 6.29
C SER A 160 19.96 -24.79 7.34
N PRO A 161 20.29 -24.75 8.65
CA PRO A 161 19.36 -24.26 9.67
C PRO A 161 18.87 -22.83 9.39
N SER A 162 17.67 -22.48 9.86
CA SER A 162 17.07 -21.13 9.72
C SER A 162 17.76 -20.10 10.63
N ALA A 163 19.01 -19.76 10.33
CA ALA A 163 19.80 -18.72 11.00
C ALA A 163 19.74 -17.37 10.24
N HIS A 164 20.40 -16.34 10.77
CA HIS A 164 20.60 -15.03 10.14
C HIS A 164 21.30 -15.08 8.75
N ARG A 165 22.06 -16.15 8.49
CA ARG A 165 22.59 -16.52 7.18
C ARG A 165 22.20 -17.95 6.87
N VAL A 166 21.76 -18.17 5.63
CA VAL A 166 21.29 -19.48 5.18
C VAL A 166 21.90 -19.84 3.85
N ILE A 167 22.09 -21.14 3.65
CA ILE A 167 22.33 -21.72 2.33
C ILE A 167 20.97 -22.16 1.78
N ILE A 168 20.63 -21.70 0.59
CA ILE A 168 19.47 -22.18 -0.17
C ILE A 168 19.91 -23.11 -1.30
N ASP A 169 19.02 -24.02 -1.69
CA ASP A 169 19.09 -24.67 -2.99
C ASP A 169 18.44 -23.74 -4.03
N ASP A 170 19.23 -23.17 -4.93
CA ASP A 170 18.76 -22.16 -5.89
C ASP A 170 18.27 -22.83 -7.17
N ASP A 171 16.96 -23.10 -7.23
CA ASP A 171 16.29 -23.72 -8.37
C ASP A 171 16.55 -23.00 -9.70
N PHE A 172 16.93 -21.71 -9.69
CA PHE A 172 17.26 -20.96 -10.91
C PHE A 172 18.62 -21.28 -11.48
N THR A 173 19.61 -21.50 -10.61
CA THR A 173 21.00 -21.74 -11.01
C THR A 173 21.42 -23.20 -10.87
N GLY A 174 20.61 -24.02 -10.19
CA GLY A 174 20.93 -25.40 -9.83
C GLY A 174 22.08 -25.52 -8.82
N LYS A 175 22.44 -24.43 -8.15
CA LYS A 175 23.59 -24.35 -7.23
C LYS A 175 23.15 -23.94 -5.83
N LYS A 176 23.93 -24.32 -4.84
CA LYS A 176 23.75 -23.80 -3.47
C LYS A 176 24.21 -22.35 -3.40
N LYS A 177 23.41 -21.50 -2.76
CA LYS A 177 23.70 -20.07 -2.59
C LYS A 177 23.55 -19.65 -1.13
N GLU A 178 24.56 -18.97 -0.60
CA GLU A 178 24.45 -18.31 0.71
C GLU A 178 23.66 -17.00 0.58
N MET A 179 22.79 -16.73 1.55
CA MET A 179 21.96 -15.53 1.62
C MET A 179 21.82 -15.01 3.05
N ILE A 180 21.69 -13.69 3.19
CA ILE A 180 21.30 -13.04 4.45
C ILE A 180 19.78 -13.18 4.63
N MET A 181 19.34 -13.70 5.77
CA MET A 181 17.96 -14.06 6.06
C MET A 181 17.16 -12.90 6.67
N MET A 182 16.56 -12.09 5.82
CA MET A 182 15.66 -10.99 6.23
C MET A 182 14.17 -11.37 6.14
N GLY A 183 13.84 -12.67 6.03
CA GLY A 183 12.48 -13.16 5.81
C GLY A 183 11.99 -14.20 6.82
N SER A 184 12.74 -14.48 7.88
CA SER A 184 12.35 -15.49 8.89
C SER A 184 11.64 -14.85 10.08
N ASN A 185 10.63 -15.55 10.62
CA ASN A 185 9.99 -15.17 11.88
C ASN A 185 10.72 -15.74 13.12
N ASN A 186 11.95 -16.25 12.96
CA ASN A 186 12.80 -16.75 14.04
C ASN A 186 13.40 -15.60 14.87
N TYR A 187 12.56 -14.70 15.41
CA TYR A 187 12.97 -13.40 15.95
C TYR A 187 14.07 -13.49 17.02
N LEU A 188 14.09 -14.52 17.85
CA LEU A 188 15.10 -14.71 18.88
C LEU A 188 16.24 -15.65 18.47
N GLY A 189 16.23 -16.20 17.26
CA GLY A 189 17.25 -17.14 16.80
C GLY A 189 17.16 -18.54 17.44
N LEU A 190 16.04 -18.88 18.09
CA LEU A 190 15.96 -20.07 18.95
C LEU A 190 15.84 -21.40 18.19
N THR A 191 15.48 -21.39 16.90
CA THR A 191 15.37 -22.64 16.10
C THR A 191 16.67 -23.45 16.06
N SER A 192 17.83 -22.80 16.15
CA SER A 192 19.16 -23.41 16.12
C SER A 192 19.97 -23.18 17.39
N HIS A 193 19.33 -22.73 18.48
CA HIS A 193 20.04 -22.48 19.72
C HIS A 193 20.59 -23.79 20.33
N PRO A 194 21.88 -23.86 20.74
CA PRO A 194 22.52 -25.11 21.16
C PRO A 194 21.77 -25.87 22.27
N ARG A 195 21.25 -25.15 23.27
CA ARG A 195 20.45 -25.75 24.36
C ARG A 195 19.14 -26.34 23.83
N VAL A 196 18.45 -25.63 22.93
CA VAL A 196 17.17 -26.07 22.36
C VAL A 196 17.38 -27.35 21.54
N MET A 197 18.40 -27.38 20.68
CA MET A 197 18.74 -28.56 19.89
C MET A 197 19.15 -29.76 20.75
N LYS A 198 19.91 -29.53 21.83
CA LYS A 198 20.32 -30.59 22.76
C LYS A 198 19.10 -31.24 23.42
N ILE A 199 18.21 -30.43 23.99
CA ILE A 199 16.98 -30.90 24.64
C ILE A 199 16.07 -31.63 23.65
N ALA A 200 15.96 -31.14 22.41
CA ALA A 200 15.20 -31.82 21.38
C ALA A 200 15.72 -33.26 21.12
N LYS A 201 17.05 -33.42 20.96
CA LYS A 201 17.69 -34.73 20.72
C LYS A 201 17.48 -35.70 21.88
N GLU A 202 17.72 -35.25 23.11
CA GLU A 202 17.53 -36.08 24.31
C GLU A 202 16.07 -36.56 24.45
N ASN A 203 15.10 -35.74 24.04
CA ASN A 203 13.69 -36.11 24.11
C ASN A 203 13.21 -36.97 22.93
N ILE A 204 13.92 -36.95 21.79
CA ILE A 204 13.72 -37.96 20.74
C ILE A 204 14.10 -39.33 21.27
N ASP A 205 15.25 -39.44 21.95
CA ASP A 205 15.70 -40.72 22.52
C ASP A 205 14.77 -41.22 23.63
N LYS A 206 14.20 -40.30 24.44
CA LYS A 206 13.29 -40.64 25.54
C LYS A 206 11.88 -41.02 25.09
N TYR A 207 11.27 -40.24 24.19
CA TYR A 207 9.84 -40.37 23.87
C TYR A 207 9.56 -40.85 22.44
N GLY A 208 10.57 -40.92 21.58
CA GLY A 208 10.41 -41.24 20.17
C GLY A 208 10.06 -40.04 19.28
N ALA A 209 9.86 -40.31 17.99
CA ALA A 209 9.78 -39.28 16.95
C ALA A 209 8.41 -38.56 16.85
N GLY A 210 7.35 -39.08 17.45
CA GLY A 210 6.01 -38.52 17.30
C GLY A 210 5.01 -39.02 18.34
N ALA A 211 3.90 -38.30 18.48
CA ALA A 211 2.90 -38.59 19.51
C ALA A 211 2.03 -39.82 19.19
N GLY A 212 1.93 -40.24 17.92
CA GLY A 212 1.24 -41.47 17.49
C GLY A 212 -0.29 -41.49 17.64
N SER A 213 -0.90 -40.47 18.26
CA SER A 213 -2.34 -40.40 18.52
C SER A 213 -2.79 -38.95 18.79
N VAL A 214 -4.11 -38.72 18.81
CA VAL A 214 -4.74 -37.49 19.30
C VAL A 214 -4.58 -37.33 20.83
N PRO A 215 -4.59 -36.10 21.38
CA PRO A 215 -4.41 -35.84 22.81
C PRO A 215 -5.36 -36.61 23.74
N LEU A 216 -6.64 -36.76 23.37
CA LEU A 216 -7.66 -37.41 24.19
C LEU A 216 -7.40 -38.91 24.41
N LEU A 217 -6.74 -39.58 23.46
CA LEU A 217 -6.49 -41.01 23.52
C LEU A 217 -5.07 -41.25 24.08
N ALA A 218 -4.12 -41.65 23.24
CA ALA A 218 -2.75 -41.95 23.65
C ALA A 218 -1.72 -40.88 23.21
N GLY A 219 -2.15 -39.69 22.80
CA GLY A 219 -1.28 -38.65 22.24
C GLY A 219 -0.77 -37.61 23.23
N SER A 220 -1.11 -37.73 24.51
CA SER A 220 -0.71 -36.80 25.56
C SER A 220 0.47 -37.36 26.35
N PHE A 221 1.53 -36.55 26.50
CA PHE A 221 2.75 -36.90 27.21
C PHE A 221 2.92 -35.93 28.37
N ASP A 222 3.66 -36.31 29.41
CA ASP A 222 3.97 -35.46 30.56
C ASP A 222 4.63 -34.14 30.13
N ILE A 223 5.49 -34.18 29.11
CA ILE A 223 6.15 -32.99 28.56
C ILE A 223 5.17 -32.00 27.89
N HIS A 224 4.08 -32.49 27.29
CA HIS A 224 3.02 -31.63 26.74
C HIS A 224 2.33 -30.84 27.85
N ARG A 225 2.01 -31.51 28.96
CA ARG A 225 1.40 -30.89 30.14
C ARG A 225 2.34 -29.86 30.79
N GLN A 226 3.64 -30.17 30.87
CA GLN A 226 4.63 -29.22 31.37
C GLN A 226 4.68 -27.95 30.50
N LEU A 227 4.61 -28.10 29.18
CA LEU A 227 4.56 -26.97 28.25
C LEU A 227 3.29 -26.13 28.44
N GLU A 228 2.11 -26.76 28.56
CA GLU A 228 0.86 -26.04 28.86
C GLU A 228 0.96 -25.22 30.15
N MET A 229 1.47 -25.82 31.23
CA MET A 229 1.67 -25.11 32.51
C MET A 229 2.65 -23.93 32.36
N LYS A 230 3.75 -24.12 31.62
CA LYS A 230 4.74 -23.06 31.41
C LYS A 230 4.20 -21.92 30.55
N LEU A 231 3.35 -22.21 29.56
CA LEU A 231 2.70 -21.20 28.74
C LEU A 231 1.66 -20.40 29.53
N ALA A 232 0.91 -21.06 30.41
CA ALA A 232 -0.01 -20.38 31.33
C ALA A 232 0.75 -19.42 32.25
N GLU A 233 1.87 -19.86 32.84
CA GLU A 233 2.76 -19.01 33.64
C GLU A 233 3.29 -17.82 32.84
N LEU A 234 3.85 -18.07 31.64
CA LEU A 234 4.42 -17.03 30.78
C LEU A 234 3.41 -15.93 30.44
N LYS A 235 2.14 -16.30 30.25
CA LYS A 235 1.05 -15.37 29.88
C LYS A 235 0.25 -14.86 31.07
N GLY A 236 0.56 -15.30 32.29
CA GLY A 236 -0.20 -14.92 33.49
C GLY A 236 -1.65 -15.37 33.44
N ALA A 237 -1.91 -16.55 32.87
CA ALA A 237 -3.22 -17.18 32.78
C ALA A 237 -3.36 -18.35 33.76
N GLU A 238 -4.58 -18.84 33.98
CA GLU A 238 -4.80 -19.95 34.93
C GLU A 238 -4.49 -21.32 34.34
N ASP A 239 -4.67 -21.49 33.02
CA ASP A 239 -4.36 -22.70 32.27
C ASP A 239 -4.05 -22.38 30.81
N ALA A 240 -3.48 -23.34 30.08
CA ALA A 240 -3.28 -23.25 28.65
C ALA A 240 -3.51 -24.60 27.95
N ILE A 241 -3.86 -24.55 26.67
CA ILE A 241 -4.00 -25.70 25.78
C ILE A 241 -3.14 -25.47 24.54
N ILE A 242 -2.40 -26.50 24.14
CA ILE A 242 -1.52 -26.48 22.96
C ILE A 242 -2.19 -27.12 21.73
N PHE A 243 -1.79 -26.69 20.53
CA PHE A 243 -2.33 -27.15 19.25
C PHE A 243 -1.21 -27.45 18.24
N PRO A 244 -1.48 -28.24 17.19
CA PRO A 244 -0.49 -28.59 16.16
C PRO A 244 0.07 -27.41 15.34
N SER A 245 -0.64 -26.27 15.25
CA SER A 245 -0.13 -25.04 14.62
C SER A 245 -0.87 -23.80 15.11
N GLY A 246 -0.25 -22.61 14.95
CA GLY A 246 -0.92 -21.34 15.25
C GLY A 246 -2.18 -21.11 14.39
N TYR A 247 -2.15 -21.48 13.11
CA TYR A 247 -3.31 -21.34 12.23
C TYR A 247 -4.52 -22.14 12.75
N VAL A 248 -4.32 -23.41 13.11
CA VAL A 248 -5.42 -24.26 13.62
C VAL A 248 -5.88 -23.90 15.02
N THR A 249 -5.03 -23.19 15.78
CA THR A 249 -5.35 -22.66 17.12
C THR A 249 -6.46 -21.61 17.01
N ASN A 250 -6.26 -20.58 16.18
CA ASN A 250 -7.28 -19.56 15.94
C ASN A 250 -8.55 -20.17 15.35
N LEU A 251 -8.39 -20.90 14.24
CA LEU A 251 -9.51 -21.50 13.51
C LEU A 251 -10.39 -22.34 14.43
N GLY A 252 -9.79 -23.27 15.17
CA GLY A 252 -10.51 -24.20 16.02
C GLY A 252 -11.08 -23.59 17.28
N SER A 253 -10.38 -22.64 17.90
CA SER A 253 -10.85 -22.00 19.13
C SER A 253 -12.06 -21.10 18.83
N ILE A 254 -12.00 -20.33 17.75
CA ILE A 254 -13.10 -19.47 17.32
C ILE A 254 -14.31 -20.33 16.93
N GLN A 255 -14.10 -21.37 16.13
CA GLN A 255 -15.16 -22.31 15.73
C GLN A 255 -15.81 -23.00 16.94
N ALA A 256 -15.06 -23.29 17.99
CA ALA A 256 -15.57 -23.89 19.22
C ALA A 256 -16.38 -22.91 20.09
N LEU A 257 -15.92 -21.66 20.20
CA LEU A 257 -16.50 -20.65 21.10
C LEU A 257 -17.69 -19.91 20.50
N VAL A 258 -17.62 -19.51 19.23
CA VAL A 258 -18.60 -18.63 18.59
C VAL A 258 -19.75 -19.47 18.01
N LYS A 259 -20.96 -19.32 18.57
CA LYS A 259 -22.18 -20.05 18.15
C LYS A 259 -23.24 -19.10 17.58
N SER A 260 -24.36 -19.66 17.16
CA SER A 260 -25.41 -18.95 16.39
C SER A 260 -25.99 -17.71 17.05
N GLU A 261 -25.92 -17.60 18.38
CA GLU A 261 -26.39 -16.44 19.14
C GLU A 261 -25.28 -15.44 19.48
N ASP A 262 -24.06 -15.67 18.97
CA ASP A 262 -22.87 -14.90 19.30
C ASP A 262 -22.38 -14.04 18.13
N LEU A 263 -21.63 -12.99 18.48
CA LEU A 263 -20.98 -12.08 17.54
C LEU A 263 -19.46 -12.07 17.75
N ALA A 264 -18.72 -12.36 16.68
CA ALA A 264 -17.29 -12.06 16.58
C ALA A 264 -17.09 -10.70 15.89
N VAL A 265 -16.33 -9.81 16.51
CA VAL A 265 -15.93 -8.52 15.91
C VAL A 265 -14.44 -8.53 15.69
N ILE A 266 -14.01 -8.54 14.44
CA ILE A 266 -12.60 -8.72 14.08
C ILE A 266 -12.02 -7.47 13.43
N ASP A 267 -10.72 -7.25 13.60
CA ASP A 267 -10.01 -6.20 12.85
C ASP A 267 -10.06 -6.52 11.35
N ARG A 268 -10.13 -5.50 10.48
CA ARG A 268 -10.18 -5.73 9.02
C ARG A 268 -8.90 -6.36 8.47
N LEU A 269 -7.76 -6.15 9.13
CA LEU A 269 -6.47 -6.76 8.77
C LEU A 269 -6.14 -7.99 9.61
N ALA A 270 -7.13 -8.54 10.34
CA ALA A 270 -6.94 -9.74 11.13
C ALA A 270 -6.40 -10.90 10.27
N HIS A 271 -5.52 -11.71 10.85
CA HIS A 271 -4.91 -12.84 10.16
C HIS A 271 -5.96 -13.81 9.57
N ALA A 272 -5.68 -14.41 8.42
CA ALA A 272 -6.59 -15.31 7.71
C ALA A 272 -7.18 -16.42 8.60
N SER A 273 -6.39 -16.98 9.52
CA SER A 273 -6.89 -18.00 10.45
C SER A 273 -8.03 -17.54 11.37
N ILE A 274 -8.08 -16.24 11.71
CA ILE A 274 -9.17 -15.65 12.49
C ILE A 274 -10.43 -15.55 11.62
N ILE A 275 -10.26 -15.10 10.37
CA ILE A 275 -11.35 -15.00 9.39
C ILE A 275 -11.92 -16.40 9.11
N ASP A 276 -11.06 -17.37 8.84
CA ASP A 276 -11.45 -18.76 8.57
C ASP A 276 -12.14 -19.40 9.79
N GLY A 277 -11.65 -19.10 11.01
CA GLY A 277 -12.32 -19.49 12.25
C GLY A 277 -13.73 -18.91 12.38
N CYS A 278 -13.91 -17.63 12.02
CA CYS A 278 -15.23 -17.00 12.01
C CYS A 278 -16.14 -17.61 10.92
N MET A 279 -15.62 -17.83 9.71
CA MET A 279 -16.37 -18.43 8.60
C MET A 279 -16.81 -19.88 8.88
N LEU A 280 -16.01 -20.65 9.63
CA LEU A 280 -16.34 -22.01 10.04
C LEU A 280 -17.21 -22.08 11.30
N SER A 281 -17.35 -20.97 12.03
CA SER A 281 -18.27 -20.87 13.17
C SER A 281 -19.72 -20.79 12.69
N THR A 282 -20.68 -21.07 13.58
CA THR A 282 -22.11 -20.88 13.26
C THR A 282 -22.60 -19.48 13.64
N GLY A 283 -21.75 -18.66 14.26
CA GLY A 283 -22.12 -17.32 14.70
C GLY A 283 -21.97 -16.27 13.63
N THR A 284 -22.31 -15.04 13.98
CA THR A 284 -22.15 -13.90 13.08
C THR A 284 -20.79 -13.26 13.31
N PHE A 285 -20.12 -12.83 12.24
CA PHE A 285 -18.95 -11.96 12.38
C PHE A 285 -19.12 -10.62 11.65
N ARG A 286 -18.45 -9.60 12.18
CA ARG A 286 -18.38 -8.23 11.64
C ARG A 286 -16.95 -7.73 11.73
N THR A 287 -16.58 -6.83 10.82
CA THR A 287 -15.26 -6.18 10.84
C THR A 287 -15.37 -4.74 11.33
N PHE A 288 -14.38 -4.26 12.08
CA PHE A 288 -14.17 -2.82 12.29
C PHE A 288 -12.95 -2.33 11.47
N LYS A 289 -12.80 -1.02 11.30
CA LYS A 289 -11.62 -0.47 10.61
C LYS A 289 -10.35 -0.78 11.41
N HIS A 290 -9.26 -0.98 10.69
CA HIS A 290 -7.98 -1.38 11.26
C HIS A 290 -7.52 -0.44 12.39
N SER A 291 -7.30 -1.02 13.58
CA SER A 291 -6.85 -0.33 14.81
C SER A 291 -7.71 0.89 15.22
N ASP A 292 -8.96 1.00 14.72
CA ASP A 292 -9.86 2.13 14.98
C ASP A 292 -10.89 1.78 16.07
N VAL A 293 -10.60 2.22 17.29
CA VAL A 293 -11.44 1.99 18.48
C VAL A 293 -12.83 2.63 18.34
N GLY A 294 -12.95 3.75 17.64
CA GLY A 294 -14.25 4.40 17.37
C GLY A 294 -15.09 3.57 16.40
N SER A 295 -14.49 2.97 15.39
CA SER A 295 -15.15 2.01 14.51
C SER A 295 -15.58 0.76 15.27
N LEU A 296 -14.74 0.24 16.17
CA LEU A 296 -15.08 -0.90 17.03
C LEU A 296 -16.30 -0.57 17.90
N GLU A 297 -16.27 0.56 18.61
CA GLU A 297 -17.37 1.01 19.46
C GLU A 297 -18.68 1.13 18.67
N ASN A 298 -18.63 1.68 17.46
CA ASN A 298 -19.80 1.77 16.58
C ASN A 298 -20.38 0.40 16.20
N VAL A 299 -19.54 -0.59 15.92
CA VAL A 299 -20.00 -1.97 15.60
C VAL A 299 -20.62 -2.61 16.83
N LEU A 300 -19.99 -2.51 18.00
CA LEU A 300 -20.50 -3.06 19.25
C LEU A 300 -21.84 -2.41 19.66
N LYS A 301 -21.94 -1.08 19.57
CA LYS A 301 -23.15 -0.32 19.89
C LYS A 301 -24.34 -0.73 19.01
N ARG A 302 -24.13 -0.89 17.70
CA ARG A 302 -25.20 -1.29 16.75
C ARG A 302 -25.70 -2.71 16.95
N ASN A 303 -24.89 -3.57 17.57
CA ASN A 303 -25.21 -4.98 17.75
C ASN A 303 -25.41 -5.34 19.23
N LYS A 304 -25.54 -4.34 20.10
CA LYS A 304 -25.58 -4.53 21.56
C LYS A 304 -26.66 -5.52 21.99
N ASP A 305 -27.85 -5.39 21.42
CA ASP A 305 -29.07 -6.13 21.79
C ASP A 305 -29.41 -7.28 20.83
N ASN A 306 -28.61 -7.46 19.77
CA ASN A 306 -28.87 -8.46 18.71
C ASN A 306 -28.22 -9.83 19.00
N PHE A 307 -27.26 -9.88 19.94
CA PHE A 307 -26.45 -11.07 20.22
C PHE A 307 -26.24 -11.26 21.73
N LYS A 308 -26.20 -12.51 22.18
CA LYS A 308 -26.02 -12.87 23.59
C LYS A 308 -24.54 -12.81 23.97
N GLY A 309 -23.69 -13.59 23.29
CA GLY A 309 -22.24 -13.56 23.45
C GLY A 309 -21.59 -12.63 22.43
N LYS A 310 -20.54 -11.93 22.84
CA LYS A 310 -19.74 -11.05 21.98
C LYS A 310 -18.27 -11.30 22.25
N ILE A 311 -17.45 -11.37 21.21
CA ILE A 311 -15.99 -11.45 21.32
C ILE A 311 -15.34 -10.51 20.31
N VAL A 312 -14.35 -9.74 20.74
CA VAL A 312 -13.49 -8.92 19.89
C VAL A 312 -12.18 -9.66 19.69
N ILE A 313 -11.75 -9.83 18.44
CA ILE A 313 -10.55 -10.61 18.09
C ILE A 313 -9.60 -9.73 17.27
N VAL A 314 -8.36 -9.58 17.73
CA VAL A 314 -7.33 -8.74 17.08
C VAL A 314 -5.97 -9.43 17.10
N ASP A 315 -5.12 -9.11 16.13
CA ASP A 315 -3.68 -9.39 16.23
C ASP A 315 -3.05 -8.38 17.19
N GLY A 316 -2.17 -8.83 18.10
CA GLY A 316 -1.39 -7.93 18.94
C GLY A 316 -0.37 -7.15 18.12
N VAL A 317 0.31 -7.85 17.21
CA VAL A 317 1.21 -7.27 16.19
C VAL A 317 0.76 -7.76 14.82
N TYR A 318 0.40 -6.84 13.93
CA TYR A 318 -0.09 -7.20 12.61
C TYR A 318 1.02 -7.68 11.69
N SER A 319 0.80 -8.84 11.07
CA SER A 319 1.86 -9.58 10.40
C SER A 319 2.45 -8.90 9.16
N MET A 320 1.71 -8.00 8.50
CA MET A 320 2.14 -7.35 7.24
C MET A 320 2.67 -5.93 7.45
N ASP A 321 2.07 -5.18 8.36
CA ASP A 321 2.35 -3.77 8.64
C ASP A 321 3.34 -3.59 9.80
N GLY A 322 3.38 -4.56 10.73
CA GLY A 322 4.28 -4.55 11.87
C GLY A 322 3.90 -3.55 12.97
N ASP A 323 2.76 -2.89 12.86
CA ASP A 323 2.16 -2.03 13.89
C ASP A 323 1.52 -2.86 15.02
N ILE A 324 1.27 -2.19 16.15
CA ILE A 324 0.74 -2.80 17.38
C ILE A 324 -0.71 -2.35 17.57
N ALA A 325 -1.62 -3.29 17.81
CA ALA A 325 -3.01 -2.93 18.13
C ALA A 325 -3.08 -2.11 19.42
N PRO A 326 -3.94 -1.08 19.52
CA PRO A 326 -4.17 -0.31 20.75
C PRO A 326 -4.96 -1.13 21.79
N LEU A 327 -4.36 -2.22 22.26
CA LEU A 327 -5.04 -3.32 22.95
C LEU A 327 -5.78 -2.86 24.20
N ARG A 328 -5.19 -1.94 24.97
CA ARG A 328 -5.84 -1.39 26.18
C ARG A 328 -7.19 -0.75 25.85
N GLN A 329 -7.22 0.13 24.84
CA GLN A 329 -8.42 0.86 24.45
C GLN A 329 -9.47 -0.06 23.82
N ILE A 330 -9.01 -1.06 23.06
CA ILE A 330 -9.85 -2.12 22.49
C ILE A 330 -10.51 -2.92 23.61
N ALA A 331 -9.75 -3.35 24.61
CA ALA A 331 -10.26 -4.14 25.73
C ALA A 331 -11.26 -3.36 26.58
N GLU A 332 -10.91 -2.13 26.97
CA GLU A 332 -11.81 -1.22 27.71
C GLU A 332 -13.11 -1.00 26.94
N THR A 333 -13.04 -0.82 25.62
CA THR A 333 -14.22 -0.64 24.77
C THR A 333 -15.02 -1.94 24.65
N ALA A 334 -14.40 -3.08 24.40
CA ALA A 334 -15.07 -4.37 24.32
C ALA A 334 -15.84 -4.69 25.61
N HIS A 335 -15.17 -4.55 26.76
CA HIS A 335 -15.75 -4.84 28.08
C HIS A 335 -16.91 -3.92 28.42
N ARG A 336 -16.87 -2.63 28.05
CA ARG A 336 -18.01 -1.69 28.20
C ARG A 336 -19.30 -2.19 27.54
N TYR A 337 -19.20 -2.97 26.46
CA TYR A 337 -20.34 -3.56 25.74
C TYR A 337 -20.58 -5.04 26.09
N GLY A 338 -19.92 -5.56 27.13
CA GLY A 338 -20.01 -6.95 27.56
C GLY A 338 -19.36 -7.96 26.61
N ALA A 339 -18.49 -7.50 25.71
CA ALA A 339 -17.76 -8.37 24.80
C ALA A 339 -16.45 -8.86 25.44
N LYS A 340 -16.09 -10.13 25.21
CA LYS A 340 -14.80 -10.72 25.55
C LYS A 340 -13.72 -10.29 24.58
N VAL A 341 -12.45 -10.43 24.94
CA VAL A 341 -11.31 -10.07 24.08
C VAL A 341 -10.39 -11.26 23.88
N MET A 342 -10.10 -11.56 22.61
CA MET A 342 -9.06 -12.48 22.21
C MET A 342 -7.96 -11.73 21.45
N VAL A 343 -6.72 -11.91 21.87
CA VAL A 343 -5.54 -11.32 21.19
C VAL A 343 -4.65 -12.41 20.62
N ASP A 344 -4.26 -12.28 19.36
CA ASP A 344 -3.25 -13.12 18.71
C ASP A 344 -1.84 -12.53 18.94
N GLU A 345 -1.07 -13.17 19.81
CA GLU A 345 0.29 -12.81 20.20
C GLU A 345 1.36 -13.53 19.38
N ALA A 346 1.04 -14.03 18.19
CA ALA A 346 1.98 -14.83 17.42
C ALA A 346 3.23 -14.04 17.01
N HIS A 347 3.09 -12.77 16.63
CA HIS A 347 4.23 -11.89 16.31
C HIS A 347 4.71 -11.05 17.51
N ALA A 348 4.01 -11.10 18.63
CA ALA A 348 4.33 -10.33 19.82
C ALA A 348 5.14 -11.14 20.86
N THR A 349 4.85 -12.43 21.02
CA THR A 349 5.59 -13.31 21.94
C THR A 349 7.06 -13.40 21.55
N GLY A 350 7.96 -13.13 22.49
CA GLY A 350 9.41 -13.00 22.30
C GLY A 350 9.88 -11.65 21.76
N VAL A 351 8.97 -10.74 21.38
CA VAL A 351 9.31 -9.46 20.73
C VAL A 351 8.83 -8.27 21.56
N ILE A 352 7.54 -8.21 21.85
CA ILE A 352 6.87 -7.05 22.45
C ILE A 352 6.77 -7.19 23.97
N GLY A 353 6.83 -6.07 24.69
CA GLY A 353 6.63 -6.01 26.14
C GLY A 353 7.88 -6.38 26.95
N ASP A 354 7.72 -6.42 28.27
CA ASP A 354 8.80 -6.76 29.19
C ASP A 354 9.36 -8.15 28.86
N ARG A 355 10.61 -8.18 28.39
CA ARG A 355 11.31 -9.39 27.92
C ARG A 355 10.51 -10.24 26.93
N GLY A 356 9.74 -9.61 26.06
CA GLY A 356 8.99 -10.32 25.01
C GLY A 356 7.73 -11.05 25.52
N LYS A 357 7.21 -10.74 26.70
CA LYS A 357 5.99 -11.40 27.22
C LYS A 357 4.74 -11.16 26.37
N GLY A 358 4.71 -10.14 25.52
CA GLY A 358 3.63 -9.85 24.59
C GLY A 358 3.01 -8.47 24.75
N THR A 359 2.00 -8.16 23.94
CA THR A 359 1.33 -6.85 23.94
C THR A 359 0.58 -6.53 25.24
N PRO A 360 -0.05 -7.47 25.98
CA PRO A 360 -0.61 -7.16 27.29
C PRO A 360 0.45 -6.62 28.27
N SER A 361 1.66 -7.19 28.23
CA SER A 361 2.79 -6.71 29.04
C SER A 361 3.26 -5.32 28.59
N HIS A 362 3.32 -5.05 27.28
CA HIS A 362 3.67 -3.74 26.74
C HIS A 362 2.74 -2.63 27.24
N PHE A 363 1.42 -2.89 27.28
CA PHE A 363 0.43 -1.95 27.80
C PHE A 363 0.26 -2.00 29.33
N LYS A 364 1.10 -2.77 30.05
CA LYS A 364 1.05 -2.96 31.51
C LYS A 364 -0.35 -3.38 32.00
N MET A 365 -1.00 -4.25 31.24
CA MET A 365 -2.30 -4.82 31.58
C MET A 365 -2.14 -5.86 32.68
N LYS A 366 -3.12 -5.94 33.57
CA LYS A 366 -3.15 -6.92 34.66
C LYS A 366 -3.60 -8.29 34.11
N PRO A 367 -3.17 -9.40 34.74
CA PRO A 367 -3.73 -10.72 34.48
C PRO A 367 -5.27 -10.70 34.49
N GLY A 368 -5.89 -11.28 33.47
CA GLY A 368 -7.35 -11.33 33.32
C GLY A 368 -8.01 -10.11 32.65
N GLU A 369 -7.28 -9.01 32.39
CA GLU A 369 -7.83 -7.91 31.57
C GLU A 369 -7.96 -8.26 30.08
N ILE A 370 -7.32 -9.35 29.64
CA ILE A 370 -7.54 -9.97 28.34
C ILE A 370 -8.07 -11.39 28.58
N ASP A 371 -9.22 -11.71 28.00
CA ASP A 371 -9.93 -12.96 28.31
C ASP A 371 -9.25 -14.18 27.68
N ILE A 372 -8.70 -14.05 26.46
CA ILE A 372 -8.06 -15.13 25.72
C ILE A 372 -6.77 -14.63 25.08
N ILE A 373 -5.64 -15.26 25.40
CA ILE A 373 -4.36 -15.02 24.73
C ILE A 373 -4.05 -16.19 23.82
N MET A 374 -4.01 -15.94 22.52
CA MET A 374 -3.53 -16.90 21.53
C MET A 374 -2.05 -16.65 21.26
N GLY A 375 -1.26 -17.70 21.05
CA GLY A 375 0.10 -17.54 20.53
C GLY A 375 0.53 -18.69 19.61
N THR A 376 1.67 -18.50 18.96
CA THR A 376 2.32 -19.54 18.15
C THR A 376 3.63 -20.00 18.78
N LEU A 377 3.98 -21.26 18.57
CA LEU A 377 5.26 -21.83 18.94
C LEU A 377 6.27 -21.78 17.77
N SER A 378 5.81 -21.40 16.57
CA SER A 378 6.57 -21.52 15.32
C SER A 378 7.37 -20.29 14.89
N LYS A 379 7.47 -19.28 15.75
CA LYS A 379 8.15 -18.00 15.46
C LYS A 379 9.30 -17.79 16.44
N SER A 380 9.21 -16.85 17.36
CA SER A 380 10.25 -16.56 18.36
C SER A 380 10.69 -17.79 19.15
N LEU A 381 9.76 -18.70 19.49
CA LEU A 381 10.04 -19.91 20.29
C LEU A 381 10.63 -21.07 19.47
N GLY A 382 10.76 -20.91 18.15
CA GLY A 382 11.55 -21.80 17.30
C GLY A 382 11.07 -23.25 17.13
N GLY A 383 9.86 -23.58 17.57
CA GLY A 383 9.25 -24.91 17.43
C GLY A 383 8.19 -24.96 16.33
N ILE A 384 7.15 -25.75 16.54
CA ILE A 384 5.90 -25.76 15.77
C ILE A 384 4.73 -25.96 16.73
N GLY A 385 3.59 -25.37 16.44
CA GLY A 385 2.40 -25.43 17.29
C GLY A 385 1.79 -24.06 17.54
N GLY A 386 0.71 -24.04 18.30
CA GLY A 386 0.12 -22.83 18.87
C GLY A 386 -0.51 -23.13 20.23
N PHE A 387 -1.03 -22.12 20.89
CA PHE A 387 -1.67 -22.30 22.19
C PHE A 387 -2.75 -21.24 22.44
N ILE A 388 -3.70 -21.59 23.31
CA ILE A 388 -4.60 -20.66 24.00
C ILE A 388 -4.25 -20.67 25.48
N ALA A 389 -4.07 -19.50 26.07
CA ALA A 389 -3.97 -19.28 27.50
C ALA A 389 -5.17 -18.46 27.98
N SER A 390 -5.90 -18.96 28.98
CA SER A 390 -7.13 -18.35 29.49
C SER A 390 -7.47 -18.90 30.90
N THR A 391 -8.71 -18.75 31.35
CA THR A 391 -9.19 -19.39 32.59
C THR A 391 -9.30 -20.90 32.42
N LYS A 392 -9.32 -21.63 33.54
CA LYS A 392 -9.47 -23.10 33.53
C LYS A 392 -10.75 -23.57 32.85
N GLU A 393 -11.83 -22.82 32.99
CA GLU A 393 -13.13 -23.14 32.40
C GLU A 393 -13.08 -23.04 30.88
N VAL A 394 -12.52 -21.95 30.34
CA VAL A 394 -12.37 -21.74 28.90
C VAL A 394 -11.47 -22.81 28.31
N VAL A 395 -10.31 -23.06 28.91
CA VAL A 395 -9.36 -24.07 28.44
C VAL A 395 -9.98 -25.47 28.50
N SER A 396 -10.66 -25.83 29.59
CA SER A 396 -11.35 -27.11 29.72
C SER A 396 -12.43 -27.30 28.66
N TYR A 397 -13.20 -26.26 28.35
CA TYR A 397 -14.18 -26.30 27.27
C TYR A 397 -13.51 -26.53 25.90
N LEU A 398 -12.45 -25.76 25.59
CA LEU A 398 -11.74 -25.89 24.31
C LEU A 398 -11.15 -27.29 24.09
N ARG A 399 -10.65 -27.96 25.14
CA ARG A 399 -10.11 -29.34 25.05
C ARG A 399 -11.11 -30.34 24.46
N TYR A 400 -12.41 -30.16 24.68
CA TYR A 400 -13.45 -31.07 24.18
C TYR A 400 -14.17 -30.57 22.93
N TYR A 401 -14.30 -29.25 22.75
CA TYR A 401 -15.12 -28.68 21.68
C TYR A 401 -14.33 -28.17 20.48
N THR A 402 -13.01 -28.01 20.59
CA THR A 402 -12.18 -27.63 19.45
C THR A 402 -11.83 -28.84 18.59
N ARG A 403 -12.53 -29.01 17.47
CA ARG A 403 -12.34 -30.15 16.56
C ARG A 403 -10.91 -30.28 16.02
N SER A 404 -10.23 -29.15 15.78
CA SER A 404 -8.84 -29.14 15.28
C SER A 404 -7.80 -29.58 16.32
N PHE A 405 -8.19 -29.64 17.59
CA PHE A 405 -7.41 -30.27 18.67
C PHE A 405 -7.87 -31.71 18.90
N PHE A 406 -9.19 -31.90 18.99
CA PHE A 406 -9.80 -33.17 19.34
C PHE A 406 -9.52 -34.29 18.31
N PHE A 407 -9.58 -33.98 17.02
CA PHE A 407 -9.42 -34.93 15.92
C PHE A 407 -8.07 -34.84 15.21
N SER A 408 -7.09 -34.15 15.79
CA SER A 408 -5.75 -34.00 15.21
C SER A 408 -4.71 -34.62 16.13
N SER A 409 -3.75 -35.33 15.54
CA SER A 409 -2.62 -35.88 16.29
C SER A 409 -1.85 -34.76 16.98
N ASN A 410 -1.39 -35.01 18.20
CA ASN A 410 -0.56 -34.04 18.90
C ASN A 410 0.80 -33.90 18.20
N PHE A 411 1.47 -32.75 18.36
CA PHE A 411 2.82 -32.58 17.83
C PHE A 411 3.85 -33.42 18.62
N PRO A 412 5.06 -33.68 18.07
CA PRO A 412 6.02 -34.56 18.72
C PRO A 412 6.45 -34.08 20.13
N PRO A 413 6.62 -34.99 21.11
CA PRO A 413 7.05 -34.62 22.47
C PRO A 413 8.42 -33.94 22.51
N SER A 414 9.31 -34.25 21.55
CA SER A 414 10.59 -33.56 21.39
C SER A 414 10.45 -32.09 21.02
N VAL A 415 9.40 -31.71 20.26
CA VAL A 415 9.07 -30.32 19.95
C VAL A 415 8.54 -29.61 21.20
N ALA A 416 7.73 -30.28 22.03
CA ALA A 416 7.27 -29.71 23.29
C ALA A 416 8.45 -29.40 24.22
N ALA A 417 9.39 -30.34 24.34
CA ALA A 417 10.61 -30.17 25.10
C ALA A 417 11.49 -29.02 24.57
N SER A 418 11.64 -28.91 23.24
CA SER A 418 12.44 -27.86 22.62
C SER A 418 11.85 -26.47 22.87
N VAL A 419 10.51 -26.34 22.81
CA VAL A 419 9.81 -25.08 23.10
C VAL A 419 9.93 -24.72 24.58
N LEU A 420 9.80 -25.68 25.50
CA LEU A 420 10.06 -25.46 26.92
C LEU A 420 11.47 -24.88 27.14
N ALA A 421 12.48 -25.51 26.54
CA ALA A 421 13.86 -25.02 26.60
C ALA A 421 14.02 -23.63 25.95
N ALA A 422 13.28 -23.33 24.89
CA ALA A 422 13.29 -22.02 24.24
C ALA A 422 12.70 -20.93 25.17
N ILE A 423 11.61 -21.22 25.89
CA ILE A 423 11.04 -20.31 26.89
C ILE A 423 12.04 -20.07 28.02
N GLU A 424 12.71 -21.11 28.53
CA GLU A 424 13.76 -20.96 29.56
C GLU A 424 14.90 -20.06 29.09
N VAL A 425 15.39 -20.25 27.85
CA VAL A 425 16.44 -19.41 27.27
C VAL A 425 15.96 -17.96 27.16
N MET A 426 14.75 -17.74 26.65
CA MET A 426 14.15 -16.40 26.54
C MET A 426 14.03 -15.68 27.90
N GLU A 427 13.70 -16.40 28.97
CA GLU A 427 13.55 -15.83 30.32
C GLU A 427 14.90 -15.52 30.98
N THR A 428 15.94 -16.31 30.68
CA THR A 428 17.25 -16.26 31.34
C THR A 428 18.29 -15.43 30.60
N ASP A 429 18.32 -15.45 29.28
CA ASP A 429 19.25 -14.68 28.44
C ASP A 429 18.62 -13.36 27.98
N LYS A 430 18.93 -12.29 28.73
CA LYS A 430 18.43 -10.94 28.45
C LYS A 430 18.96 -10.37 27.14
N SER A 431 20.12 -10.82 26.68
CA SER A 431 20.79 -10.24 25.52
C SER A 431 20.01 -10.48 24.23
N LEU A 432 19.21 -11.56 24.15
CA LEU A 432 18.43 -11.87 22.95
C LEU A 432 17.40 -10.78 22.64
N HIS A 433 16.60 -10.39 23.63
CA HIS A 433 15.59 -9.35 23.46
C HIS A 433 16.22 -7.97 23.23
N GLU A 434 17.28 -7.64 23.96
CA GLU A 434 18.02 -6.39 23.81
C GLU A 434 18.66 -6.26 22.41
N ASN A 435 19.32 -7.31 21.92
CA ASN A 435 19.92 -7.34 20.59
C ASN A 435 18.86 -7.26 19.48
N LEU A 436 17.72 -7.96 19.63
CA LEU A 436 16.61 -7.85 18.70
C LEU A 436 16.16 -6.39 18.57
N TRP A 437 15.89 -5.71 19.69
CA TRP A 437 15.45 -4.32 19.65
C TRP A 437 16.51 -3.34 19.16
N LYS A 438 17.78 -3.58 19.44
CA LYS A 438 18.90 -2.84 18.85
C LYS A 438 18.89 -2.95 17.32
N ASN A 439 18.71 -4.17 16.80
CA ASN A 439 18.66 -4.44 15.37
C ASN A 439 17.43 -3.82 14.70
N ILE A 440 16.26 -3.92 15.34
CA ILE A 440 15.01 -3.31 14.87
C ILE A 440 15.16 -1.80 14.76
N LYS A 441 15.61 -1.15 15.84
CA LYS A 441 15.78 0.31 15.89
C LYS A 441 16.73 0.78 14.80
N TYR A 442 17.89 0.13 14.69
CA TYR A 442 18.90 0.48 13.71
C TYR A 442 18.37 0.36 12.27
N MET A 443 17.81 -0.79 11.91
CA MET A 443 17.26 -1.02 10.56
C MET A 443 16.14 -0.03 10.22
N LYS A 444 15.21 0.23 11.17
CA LYS A 444 14.09 1.16 10.98
C LYS A 444 14.59 2.60 10.75
N GLU A 445 15.50 3.07 11.59
CA GLU A 445 16.08 4.42 11.50
C GLU A 445 16.85 4.60 10.18
N SER A 446 17.64 3.60 9.78
CA SER A 446 18.40 3.64 8.52
C SER A 446 17.51 3.64 7.29
N LEU A 447 16.48 2.77 7.23
CA LEU A 447 15.54 2.77 6.10
C LEU A 447 14.77 4.10 6.01
N LYS A 448 14.36 4.66 7.16
CA LYS A 448 13.70 5.97 7.21
C LYS A 448 14.64 7.09 6.73
N SER A 449 15.91 7.08 7.13
CA SER A 449 16.89 8.08 6.67
C SER A 449 17.20 7.97 5.17
N LEU A 450 17.08 6.78 4.59
CA LEU A 450 17.22 6.55 3.16
C LEU A 450 15.99 6.99 2.34
N GLY A 451 14.90 7.36 3.00
CA GLY A 451 13.66 7.82 2.37
C GLY A 451 12.64 6.73 2.06
N PHE A 452 12.82 5.51 2.58
CA PHE A 452 11.83 4.44 2.39
C PHE A 452 10.59 4.65 3.26
N ASN A 453 9.42 4.40 2.67
CA ASN A 453 8.16 4.29 3.41
C ASN A 453 8.10 2.94 4.14
N THR A 454 8.15 2.99 5.47
CA THR A 454 8.10 1.82 6.36
C THR A 454 6.78 1.65 7.10
N GLY A 455 5.73 2.36 6.67
CA GLY A 455 4.42 2.34 7.32
C GLY A 455 4.49 2.83 8.77
N GLN A 456 3.64 2.24 9.62
CA GLN A 456 3.58 2.53 11.07
C GLN A 456 4.20 1.39 11.90
N THR A 457 5.22 0.72 11.36
CA THR A 457 5.82 -0.42 12.06
C THR A 457 6.36 -0.06 13.45
N GLU A 458 6.12 -0.92 14.43
CA GLU A 458 6.61 -0.81 15.81
C GLU A 458 7.23 -2.13 16.31
N SER A 459 7.56 -3.05 15.42
CA SER A 459 7.94 -4.43 15.78
C SER A 459 9.14 -4.95 14.98
N ALA A 460 9.43 -6.25 15.12
CA ALA A 460 10.47 -6.96 14.36
C ALA A 460 10.16 -7.10 12.86
N ILE A 461 9.00 -6.61 12.41
CA ILE A 461 8.53 -6.66 11.04
C ILE A 461 8.60 -5.26 10.47
N ILE A 462 9.50 -5.02 9.52
CA ILE A 462 9.66 -3.71 8.89
C ILE A 462 9.22 -3.83 7.42
N PRO A 463 8.05 -3.29 7.04
CA PRO A 463 7.65 -3.26 5.65
C PRO A 463 8.48 -2.19 4.90
N VAL A 464 8.73 -2.42 3.62
CA VAL A 464 9.22 -1.42 2.68
C VAL A 464 8.22 -1.39 1.52
N MET A 465 7.45 -0.31 1.44
CA MET A 465 6.36 -0.18 0.47
C MET A 465 6.93 -0.03 -0.95
N THR A 466 6.39 -0.81 -1.89
CA THR A 466 6.73 -0.73 -3.32
C THR A 466 5.58 -0.16 -4.15
N GLY A 467 4.33 -0.41 -3.77
CA GLY A 467 3.12 0.17 -4.40
C GLY A 467 2.81 -0.32 -5.82
N ASP A 468 3.69 -1.12 -6.43
CA ASP A 468 3.48 -1.77 -7.72
C ASP A 468 3.99 -3.21 -7.69
N GLU A 469 3.15 -4.16 -8.12
CA GLU A 469 3.47 -5.59 -8.07
C GLU A 469 4.51 -5.98 -9.13
N LEU A 470 4.50 -5.37 -10.32
CA LEU A 470 5.48 -5.69 -11.36
C LEU A 470 6.89 -5.26 -10.93
N THR A 471 7.00 -4.07 -10.36
CA THR A 471 8.22 -3.55 -9.74
C THR A 471 8.66 -4.47 -8.61
N GLN A 472 7.74 -4.91 -7.74
CA GLN A 472 8.05 -5.87 -6.69
C GLN A 472 8.57 -7.21 -7.23
N LYS A 473 7.96 -7.78 -8.27
CA LYS A 473 8.42 -9.03 -8.92
C LYS A 473 9.86 -8.90 -9.40
N LYS A 474 10.18 -7.80 -10.10
CA LYS A 474 11.53 -7.50 -10.61
C LYS A 474 12.53 -7.24 -9.50
N MET A 475 12.16 -6.44 -8.50
CA MET A 475 13.01 -6.12 -7.36
C MET A 475 13.26 -7.35 -6.47
N SER A 476 12.27 -8.24 -6.31
CA SER A 476 12.41 -9.50 -5.59
C SER A 476 13.44 -10.42 -6.26
N LYS A 477 13.44 -10.42 -7.60
CA LYS A 477 14.47 -11.10 -8.37
C LYS A 477 15.86 -10.54 -8.09
N ARG A 478 16.00 -9.22 -8.11
CA ARG A 478 17.28 -8.56 -7.81
C ARG A 478 17.76 -8.79 -6.37
N PHE A 479 16.88 -8.74 -5.36
CA PHE A 479 17.27 -9.10 -3.98
C PHE A 479 17.85 -10.52 -3.90
N HIS A 480 17.22 -11.47 -4.61
CA HIS A 480 17.71 -12.84 -4.67
C HIS A 480 19.09 -12.93 -5.31
N GLU A 481 19.32 -12.22 -6.41
CA GLU A 481 20.62 -12.15 -7.10
C GLU A 481 21.70 -11.54 -6.21
N GLU A 482 21.37 -10.51 -5.43
CA GLU A 482 22.26 -9.82 -4.48
C GLU A 482 22.50 -10.58 -3.17
N GLY A 483 21.86 -11.75 -2.99
CA GLY A 483 22.05 -12.60 -1.82
C GLY A 483 21.24 -12.21 -0.58
N ILE A 484 20.14 -11.46 -0.76
CA ILE A 484 19.22 -11.10 0.32
C ILE A 484 17.93 -11.93 0.24
N TYR A 485 17.68 -12.75 1.25
CA TYR A 485 16.41 -13.46 1.38
C TYR A 485 15.40 -12.54 2.06
N VAL A 486 14.52 -11.93 1.27
CA VAL A 486 13.38 -11.14 1.77
C VAL A 486 12.07 -11.70 1.23
N ASN A 487 10.96 -11.42 1.92
CA ASN A 487 9.62 -11.82 1.50
C ASN A 487 8.94 -10.67 0.73
N ALA A 488 8.63 -10.92 -0.54
CA ALA A 488 7.74 -10.06 -1.31
C ALA A 488 6.28 -10.39 -0.93
N ILE A 489 5.48 -9.37 -0.63
CA ILE A 489 4.08 -9.51 -0.25
C ILE A 489 3.21 -8.86 -1.36
N PRO A 490 2.67 -9.66 -2.29
CA PRO A 490 1.85 -9.17 -3.40
C PRO A 490 0.35 -9.14 -3.05
N HIS A 491 -0.47 -8.66 -3.98
CA HIS A 491 -1.92 -8.84 -3.92
C HIS A 491 -2.28 -10.32 -4.17
N PRO A 492 -3.26 -10.94 -3.46
CA PRO A 492 -4.21 -10.37 -2.50
C PRO A 492 -3.79 -10.44 -1.02
N ALA A 493 -2.54 -10.82 -0.70
CA ALA A 493 -2.09 -10.82 0.69
C ALA A 493 -2.13 -9.41 1.30
N VAL A 494 -1.96 -8.38 0.47
CA VAL A 494 -2.23 -6.97 0.76
C VAL A 494 -3.12 -6.34 -0.32
N PRO A 495 -3.79 -5.21 -0.06
CA PRO A 495 -4.55 -4.48 -1.08
C PRO A 495 -3.67 -4.03 -2.25
N LYS A 496 -4.26 -3.88 -3.44
CA LYS A 496 -3.56 -3.32 -4.62
C LYS A 496 -3.04 -1.91 -4.32
N GLY A 497 -1.82 -1.61 -4.75
CA GLY A 497 -1.14 -0.35 -4.46
C GLY A 497 -0.50 -0.29 -3.08
N GLN A 498 -0.58 -1.37 -2.29
CA GLN A 498 0.05 -1.49 -0.97
C GLN A 498 1.04 -2.68 -0.90
N GLU A 499 1.52 -3.12 -2.06
CA GLU A 499 2.56 -4.13 -2.20
C GLU A 499 3.82 -3.68 -1.47
N ARG A 500 4.51 -4.62 -0.84
CA ARG A 500 5.68 -4.34 0.01
C ARG A 500 6.64 -5.51 0.13
N PHE A 501 7.89 -5.21 0.47
CA PHE A 501 8.80 -6.20 1.02
C PHE A 501 8.68 -6.22 2.54
N ARG A 502 8.60 -7.42 3.12
CA ARG A 502 8.52 -7.60 4.57
C ARG A 502 9.86 -8.07 5.11
N PHE A 503 10.62 -7.16 5.71
CA PHE A 503 11.86 -7.47 6.43
C PHE A 503 11.50 -7.97 7.83
N SER A 504 12.15 -9.05 8.27
CA SER A 504 11.96 -9.65 9.59
C SER A 504 13.30 -9.77 10.29
N LEU A 505 13.46 -9.04 11.39
CA LEU A 505 14.73 -8.90 12.10
C LEU A 505 14.87 -9.99 13.17
N MET A 506 16.06 -10.57 13.27
CA MET A 506 16.44 -11.54 14.29
C MET A 506 17.42 -10.92 15.28
N ALA A 507 17.38 -11.38 16.53
CA ALA A 507 18.35 -11.07 17.57
C ALA A 507 19.79 -11.43 17.16
N THR A 508 19.93 -12.42 16.28
CA THR A 508 21.22 -12.94 15.81
C THR A 508 21.76 -12.24 14.58
N HIS A 509 21.05 -11.30 13.96
CA HIS A 509 21.65 -10.51 12.87
C HIS A 509 22.86 -9.75 13.39
N THR A 510 23.98 -9.82 12.67
CA THR A 510 25.13 -8.98 12.97
C THR A 510 24.93 -7.60 12.38
N ARG A 511 25.79 -6.65 12.77
CA ARG A 511 25.78 -5.31 12.19
C ARG A 511 26.09 -5.37 10.68
N GLU A 512 27.05 -6.20 10.30
CA GLU A 512 27.45 -6.41 8.90
C GLU A 512 26.30 -6.97 8.05
N ASP A 513 25.46 -7.85 8.59
CA ASP A 513 24.29 -8.36 7.87
C ASP A 513 23.28 -7.26 7.56
N ILE A 514 23.03 -6.38 8.53
CA ILE A 514 22.10 -5.26 8.39
C ILE A 514 22.67 -4.22 7.45
N ASP A 515 23.95 -3.83 7.61
CA ASP A 515 24.63 -2.86 6.76
C ASP A 515 24.63 -3.34 5.29
N ARG A 516 24.99 -4.62 5.05
CA ARG A 516 24.96 -5.19 3.69
C ARG A 516 23.54 -5.21 3.11
N THR A 517 22.54 -5.49 3.94
CA THR A 517 21.14 -5.44 3.50
C THR A 517 20.74 -4.02 3.14
N LEU A 518 21.09 -3.02 3.95
CA LEU A 518 20.79 -1.61 3.70
C LEU A 518 21.43 -1.12 2.39
N GLU A 519 22.68 -1.48 2.12
CA GLU A 519 23.35 -1.17 0.84
C GLU A 519 22.56 -1.71 -0.37
N VAL A 520 22.13 -2.97 -0.30
CA VAL A 520 21.36 -3.61 -1.38
C VAL A 520 19.98 -2.98 -1.49
N VAL A 521 19.29 -2.75 -0.37
CA VAL A 521 17.96 -2.13 -0.36
C VAL A 521 18.03 -0.72 -0.95
N GLU A 522 19.01 0.09 -0.57
CA GLU A 522 19.24 1.42 -1.13
C GLU A 522 19.49 1.36 -2.64
N LYS A 523 20.45 0.52 -3.06
CA LYS A 523 20.78 0.32 -4.48
C LYS A 523 19.54 -0.01 -5.30
N LEU A 524 18.78 -1.01 -4.87
CA LEU A 524 17.59 -1.47 -5.59
C LEU A 524 16.44 -0.45 -5.49
N GLY A 525 16.30 0.23 -4.35
CA GLY A 525 15.30 1.29 -4.20
C GLY A 525 15.53 2.44 -5.16
N ARG A 526 16.79 2.81 -5.42
CA ARG A 526 17.15 3.80 -6.45
C ARG A 526 16.96 3.27 -7.86
N GLU A 527 17.35 2.02 -8.11
CA GLU A 527 17.23 1.37 -9.42
C GLU A 527 15.76 1.27 -9.90
N PHE A 528 14.85 0.96 -8.97
CA PHE A 528 13.43 0.78 -9.25
C PHE A 528 12.58 2.02 -8.95
N GLY A 529 13.19 3.17 -8.65
CA GLY A 529 12.47 4.43 -8.42
C GLY A 529 11.62 4.46 -7.14
N ILE A 530 11.92 3.62 -6.15
CA ILE A 530 11.28 3.61 -4.83
C ILE A 530 11.77 4.78 -3.98
N ILE A 531 13.06 5.13 -4.09
CA ILE A 531 13.66 6.31 -3.45
C ILE A 531 14.42 7.13 -4.51
N GLY A 532 14.39 8.47 -4.39
CA GLY A 532 15.11 9.38 -5.29
C GLY A 532 16.62 9.23 -5.22
N ARG A 533 17.40 9.76 -6.18
CA ARG A 533 18.88 9.82 -6.11
C ARG A 533 19.34 10.75 -4.98
N PRO A 534 20.51 10.52 -4.35
CA PRO A 534 20.97 11.44 -3.31
C PRO A 534 21.41 12.72 -4.02
N VAL A 535 20.65 13.80 -3.82
CA VAL A 535 21.13 15.15 -4.17
C VAL A 535 22.03 15.57 -3.03
N SER A 536 23.32 15.71 -3.33
CA SER A 536 24.24 16.37 -2.42
C SER A 536 23.69 17.78 -2.14
N LEU A 537 23.43 18.08 -0.86
CA LEU A 537 23.07 19.43 -0.42
C LEU A 537 24.27 20.40 -0.49
N SER A 538 25.46 19.90 -0.86
CA SER A 538 26.57 20.77 -1.24
C SER A 538 26.25 21.43 -2.59
N VAL A 539 25.87 22.70 -2.56
CA VAL A 539 25.84 23.57 -3.73
C VAL A 539 27.28 23.64 -4.26
N PRO A 540 27.62 23.07 -5.43
CA PRO A 540 28.87 23.43 -6.08
C PRO A 540 28.77 24.92 -6.41
N GLU A 541 29.79 25.71 -6.04
CA GLU A 541 29.95 27.07 -6.55
C GLU A 541 30.31 26.98 -8.05
N ASP A 542 29.35 26.61 -8.89
CA ASP A 542 29.48 26.61 -10.34
C ASP A 542 29.01 27.96 -10.91
N GLU A 543 29.83 28.60 -11.74
CA GLU A 543 29.53 29.89 -12.41
C GLU A 543 28.30 29.84 -13.36
N LYS A 544 27.70 28.66 -13.55
CA LYS A 544 26.63 28.40 -14.53
C LYS A 544 25.22 28.80 -14.04
N TYR A 545 24.94 28.60 -12.75
CA TYR A 545 23.61 28.84 -12.17
C TYR A 545 23.69 29.69 -10.91
N THR A 546 22.80 30.67 -10.80
CA THR A 546 22.70 31.52 -9.60
C THR A 546 21.37 31.25 -8.91
N VAL A 547 21.40 30.72 -7.68
CA VAL A 547 20.21 30.60 -6.83
C VAL A 547 20.20 31.76 -5.84
N ARG A 548 19.11 32.53 -5.80
CA ARG A 548 19.00 33.70 -4.93
C ARG A 548 17.61 33.86 -4.34
N GLU A 549 17.56 34.42 -3.14
CA GLU A 549 16.33 34.85 -2.48
C GLU A 549 15.78 36.11 -3.18
N ILE A 550 14.46 36.19 -3.35
CA ILE A 550 13.77 37.37 -3.89
C ILE A 550 12.78 37.93 -2.86
N SER A 551 12.65 39.25 -2.80
CA SER A 551 11.73 39.91 -1.86
C SER A 551 11.04 41.16 -2.41
N SER A 552 11.58 41.80 -3.45
CA SER A 552 10.98 43.02 -4.01
C SER A 552 9.73 42.69 -4.83
N LYS A 553 8.75 43.62 -4.85
CA LYS A 553 7.51 43.44 -5.63
C LYS A 553 7.77 43.19 -7.11
N ASP A 554 8.76 43.86 -7.68
CA ASP A 554 9.15 43.69 -9.09
C ASP A 554 9.71 42.29 -9.37
N GLU A 555 10.52 41.73 -8.48
CA GLU A 555 11.05 40.37 -8.62
C GLU A 555 9.98 39.31 -8.43
N ILE A 556 9.08 39.52 -7.47
CA ILE A 556 7.92 38.65 -7.24
C ILE A 556 7.03 38.66 -8.49
N GLU A 557 6.74 39.82 -9.08
CA GLU A 557 5.98 39.89 -10.33
C GLU A 557 6.69 39.18 -11.49
N ARG A 558 8.02 39.31 -11.62
CA ARG A 558 8.80 38.54 -12.61
C ARG A 558 8.66 37.04 -12.40
N SER A 559 8.71 36.56 -11.15
CA SER A 559 8.51 35.14 -10.82
C SER A 559 7.09 34.65 -11.15
N VAL A 560 6.06 35.46 -10.93
CA VAL A 560 4.68 35.12 -11.33
C VAL A 560 4.55 35.06 -12.85
N ARG A 561 5.16 36.01 -13.56
CA ARG A 561 5.14 36.05 -15.02
C ARG A 561 5.92 34.90 -15.64
N PHE A 562 6.86 34.29 -14.92
CA PHE A 562 7.61 33.14 -15.39
C PHE A 562 6.71 31.93 -15.70
N SER A 563 5.58 31.74 -15.00
CA SER A 563 4.59 30.69 -15.35
C SER A 563 4.14 30.79 -16.81
N TRP A 564 3.99 32.00 -17.37
CA TRP A 564 3.62 32.16 -18.79
C TRP A 564 4.69 31.63 -19.75
N LYS A 565 5.98 31.65 -19.34
CA LYS A 565 7.08 31.07 -20.12
C LYS A 565 7.04 29.55 -20.05
N VAL A 566 6.75 28.99 -18.88
CA VAL A 566 6.62 27.55 -18.63
C VAL A 566 5.46 26.94 -19.42
N TYR A 567 4.29 27.58 -19.41
CA TYR A 567 3.06 27.02 -19.97
C TYR A 567 2.72 27.53 -21.38
N LYS A 568 3.62 28.25 -22.05
CA LYS A 568 3.36 28.87 -23.37
C LYS A 568 2.82 27.87 -24.41
N ASP A 569 3.28 26.62 -24.36
CA ASP A 569 2.95 25.56 -25.32
C ASP A 569 1.85 24.61 -24.79
N TYR A 570 1.24 24.91 -23.65
CA TYR A 570 0.31 24.01 -22.95
C TYR A 570 -1.11 24.60 -22.91
N PRO A 571 -1.96 24.28 -23.91
CA PRO A 571 -3.27 24.89 -24.06
C PRO A 571 -4.26 24.52 -22.93
N ALA A 572 -3.96 23.49 -22.14
CA ALA A 572 -4.76 23.10 -20.98
C ALA A 572 -4.54 24.03 -19.78
N TRP A 573 -3.38 24.68 -19.67
CA TRP A 573 -3.09 25.60 -18.57
C TRP A 573 -3.89 26.90 -18.70
N VAL A 574 -4.29 27.44 -17.55
CA VAL A 574 -4.98 28.73 -17.43
C VAL A 574 -4.51 29.46 -16.17
N PRO A 575 -4.31 30.79 -16.22
CA PRO A 575 -4.01 31.55 -15.02
C PRO A 575 -5.26 31.66 -14.15
N TYR A 576 -5.25 31.11 -12.93
CA TYR A 576 -6.42 31.13 -12.03
C TYR A 576 -6.59 32.45 -11.28
N PHE A 577 -5.51 33.25 -11.21
CA PHE A 577 -5.49 34.58 -10.63
C PHE A 577 -5.02 35.59 -11.69
N LEU A 578 -5.43 36.84 -11.53
CA LEU A 578 -4.76 37.92 -12.26
C LEU A 578 -3.36 38.08 -11.70
N ILE A 579 -2.44 38.57 -12.52
CA ILE A 579 -1.04 38.73 -12.11
C ILE A 579 -0.93 39.55 -10.82
N LYS A 580 -1.67 40.66 -10.71
CA LYS A 580 -1.71 41.48 -9.49
C LYS A 580 -2.19 40.73 -8.25
N ASP A 581 -3.15 39.82 -8.41
CA ASP A 581 -3.76 39.06 -7.32
C ASP A 581 -2.86 37.90 -6.93
N HIS A 582 -2.17 37.29 -7.91
CA HIS A 582 -1.16 36.28 -7.67
C HIS A 582 0.05 36.88 -6.95
N VAL A 583 0.54 38.06 -7.38
CA VAL A 583 1.60 38.81 -6.68
C VAL A 583 1.19 39.14 -5.26
N LYS A 584 -0.07 39.58 -5.04
CA LYS A 584 -0.61 39.81 -3.70
C LYS A 584 -0.59 38.51 -2.88
N LEU A 585 -1.12 37.41 -3.44
CA LEU A 585 -1.20 36.10 -2.79
C LEU A 585 0.17 35.60 -2.35
N ILE A 586 1.17 35.73 -3.22
CA ILE A 586 2.54 35.31 -2.90
C ILE A 586 3.34 36.40 -2.23
N SER A 587 2.82 37.58 -1.88
CA SER A 587 3.56 38.56 -1.08
C SER A 587 3.14 38.47 0.39
N ASN A 588 3.93 39.09 1.27
CA ASN A 588 3.55 39.19 2.69
C ASN A 588 2.35 40.16 2.92
N ASP A 589 1.80 40.75 1.85
CA ASP A 589 0.62 41.61 1.93
C ASP A 589 -0.67 40.78 2.13
N TYR A 590 -0.67 39.50 1.73
CA TYR A 590 -1.79 38.57 1.92
C TYR A 590 -1.90 38.10 3.36
N PHE A 591 -3.11 38.14 3.94
CA PHE A 591 -3.33 37.91 5.37
C PHE A 591 -2.76 36.56 5.86
N TYR A 592 -2.96 35.47 5.11
CA TYR A 592 -2.45 34.14 5.48
C TYR A 592 -0.92 34.16 5.62
N PHE A 593 -0.23 34.78 4.65
CA PHE A 593 1.23 34.90 4.65
C PHE A 593 1.78 35.95 5.63
N ARG A 594 0.92 36.72 6.33
CA ARG A 594 1.38 37.56 7.46
C ARG A 594 1.73 36.73 8.70
N LYS A 595 1.19 35.51 8.81
CA LYS A 595 1.36 34.61 9.96
C LYS A 595 2.22 33.38 9.66
N VAL A 596 2.57 33.21 8.40
CA VAL A 596 3.43 32.15 7.89
C VAL A 596 4.80 32.77 7.63
N TYR A 597 5.85 32.10 8.10
CA TYR A 597 7.23 32.55 7.86
C TYR A 597 7.77 31.89 6.60
N GLY A 598 8.21 32.65 5.60
CA GLY A 598 8.65 32.05 4.34
C GLY A 598 9.50 32.95 3.46
N LYS A 599 10.29 32.30 2.62
CA LYS A 599 11.22 32.89 1.65
C LYS A 599 10.91 32.39 0.24
N ARG A 600 11.37 33.14 -0.75
CA ARG A 600 11.15 32.87 -2.16
C ARG A 600 12.49 32.80 -2.85
N PHE A 601 12.65 31.81 -3.70
CA PHE A 601 13.90 31.54 -4.39
C PHE A 601 13.66 31.47 -5.88
N VAL A 602 14.62 31.98 -6.64
CA VAL A 602 14.71 31.78 -8.08
C VAL A 602 16.06 31.16 -8.40
N VAL A 603 16.09 30.35 -9.46
CA VAL A 603 17.33 29.92 -10.09
C VAL A 603 17.41 30.55 -11.48
N GLU A 604 18.56 31.17 -11.74
CA GLU A 604 18.85 31.85 -12.99
C GLU A 604 19.98 31.13 -13.73
N GLU A 605 19.83 30.96 -15.04
CA GLU A 605 20.87 30.50 -15.96
C GLU A 605 21.24 31.68 -16.86
N ARG A 606 22.49 32.14 -16.79
CA ARG A 606 22.98 33.31 -17.55
C ARG A 606 22.09 34.57 -17.38
N GLY A 607 21.57 34.79 -16.17
CA GLY A 607 20.73 35.94 -15.82
C GLY A 607 19.23 35.81 -16.15
N GLU A 608 18.81 34.68 -16.71
CA GLU A 608 17.40 34.39 -17.03
C GLU A 608 16.81 33.39 -16.03
N ILE A 609 15.61 33.67 -15.50
CA ILE A 609 14.91 32.74 -14.60
C ILE A 609 14.59 31.44 -15.36
N VAL A 610 15.00 30.31 -14.76
CA VAL A 610 14.70 28.95 -15.24
C VAL A 610 13.92 28.11 -14.23
N GLY A 611 13.78 28.58 -13.00
CA GLY A 611 12.88 27.99 -11.99
C GLY A 611 12.61 28.93 -10.80
N THR A 612 11.48 28.73 -10.13
CA THR A 612 11.01 29.51 -8.97
C THR A 612 10.37 28.58 -7.93
N VAL A 613 10.56 28.88 -6.64
CA VAL A 613 9.88 28.17 -5.54
C VAL A 613 9.71 29.08 -4.33
N SER A 614 8.60 28.92 -3.62
CA SER A 614 8.40 29.51 -2.30
C SER A 614 8.55 28.43 -1.23
N ALA A 615 9.31 28.72 -0.18
CA ALA A 615 9.47 27.87 0.99
C ALA A 615 8.88 28.56 2.21
N PHE A 616 7.99 27.92 2.95
CA PHE A 616 7.29 28.56 4.06
C PHE A 616 6.89 27.59 5.17
N ILE A 617 6.69 28.14 6.37
CA ILE A 617 6.40 27.41 7.61
C ILE A 617 5.11 27.96 8.21
N ASP A 618 4.10 27.10 8.28
CA ASP A 618 2.85 27.39 8.97
C ASP A 618 2.94 26.86 10.41
N ASN A 619 3.24 27.76 11.35
CA ASN A 619 3.35 27.42 12.76
C ASN A 619 2.02 26.96 13.38
N TYR A 620 0.89 27.39 12.83
CA TYR A 620 -0.41 26.94 13.31
C TYR A 620 -0.68 25.51 12.86
N TYR A 621 -0.38 25.19 11.60
CA TYR A 621 -0.39 23.82 11.10
C TYR A 621 0.47 22.89 11.95
N ASN A 622 1.73 23.28 12.17
CA ASN A 622 2.68 22.48 12.92
C ASN A 622 2.24 22.26 14.37
N ARG A 623 1.68 23.27 15.04
CA ARG A 623 1.12 23.10 16.39
C ARG A 623 -0.13 22.22 16.42
N TYR A 624 -1.01 22.35 15.43
CA TYR A 624 -2.26 21.59 15.40
C TYR A 624 -2.02 20.09 15.14
N HIS A 625 -1.08 19.78 14.25
CA HIS A 625 -0.74 18.39 13.89
C HIS A 625 0.39 17.78 14.74
N ASP A 626 0.99 18.54 15.66
CA ASP A 626 2.18 18.15 16.42
C ASP A 626 3.34 17.71 15.49
N THR A 627 3.59 18.53 14.47
CA THR A 627 4.61 18.28 13.44
C THR A 627 5.60 19.43 13.33
N ASN A 628 6.67 19.21 12.58
CA ASN A 628 7.60 20.26 12.18
C ASN A 628 7.87 20.20 10.67
N VAL A 629 6.83 20.51 9.91
CA VAL A 629 6.79 20.44 8.45
C VAL A 629 7.03 21.83 7.86
N GLY A 630 7.92 21.91 6.89
CA GLY A 630 8.07 23.03 5.98
C GLY A 630 7.38 22.73 4.65
N PHE A 631 6.85 23.76 3.99
CA PHE A 631 6.15 23.62 2.72
C PHE A 631 6.93 24.28 1.58
N LEU A 632 6.98 23.59 0.44
CA LEU A 632 7.38 24.16 -0.84
C LEU A 632 6.12 24.40 -1.67
N GLY A 633 5.96 25.59 -2.23
CA GLY A 633 4.80 25.99 -3.01
C GLY A 633 5.16 26.98 -4.11
N PHE A 634 4.19 27.31 -4.96
CA PHE A 634 4.38 28.21 -6.12
C PHE A 634 5.60 27.81 -6.95
N PHE A 635 5.75 26.50 -7.14
CA PHE A 635 6.87 25.90 -7.86
C PHE A 635 6.62 25.99 -9.36
N GLU A 636 7.59 26.54 -10.09
CA GLU A 636 7.59 26.58 -11.54
C GLU A 636 9.02 26.31 -12.05
N ALA A 637 9.15 25.59 -13.15
CA ALA A 637 10.43 25.31 -13.79
C ALA A 637 10.26 25.07 -15.28
N LEU A 638 11.30 25.39 -16.07
CA LEU A 638 11.41 24.97 -17.47
C LEU A 638 11.78 23.47 -17.55
N PRO A 639 11.48 22.78 -18.67
CA PRO A 639 11.95 21.41 -18.88
C PRO A 639 13.47 21.37 -19.07
N ASP A 640 14.08 20.20 -18.86
CA ASP A 640 15.52 19.92 -19.03
C ASP A 640 16.43 20.82 -18.17
N LYS A 641 16.00 21.09 -16.92
CA LYS A 641 16.70 21.93 -15.93
C LYS A 641 16.96 21.20 -14.62
N ASP A 642 17.17 19.88 -14.66
CA ASP A 642 17.37 19.03 -13.48
C ASP A 642 18.40 19.58 -12.49
N GLU A 643 19.55 20.02 -13.00
CA GLU A 643 20.65 20.58 -12.19
C GLU A 643 20.23 21.90 -11.51
N ALA A 644 19.71 22.85 -12.28
CA ALA A 644 19.27 24.14 -11.76
C ALA A 644 18.10 24.01 -10.76
N VAL A 645 17.14 23.15 -11.06
CA VAL A 645 15.99 22.88 -10.20
C VAL A 645 16.40 22.12 -8.94
N GLY A 646 17.35 21.19 -9.06
CA GLY A 646 17.95 20.52 -7.91
C GLY A 646 18.59 21.50 -6.94
N LEU A 647 19.37 22.46 -7.45
CA LEU A 647 19.96 23.56 -6.66
C LEU A 647 18.88 24.45 -6.02
N LEU A 648 17.83 24.79 -6.77
CA LEU A 648 16.71 25.59 -6.27
C LEU A 648 16.00 24.92 -5.09
N LEU A 649 15.63 23.65 -5.24
CA LEU A 649 14.94 22.86 -4.20
C LEU A 649 15.86 22.61 -3.00
N ALA A 650 17.16 22.38 -3.23
CA ALA A 650 18.15 22.25 -2.17
C ALA A 650 18.25 23.53 -1.34
N LYS A 651 18.34 24.70 -1.98
CA LYS A 651 18.43 25.99 -1.27
C LYS A 651 17.17 26.32 -0.48
N ALA A 652 16.01 26.05 -1.07
CA ALA A 652 14.73 26.19 -0.39
C ALA A 652 14.60 25.24 0.81
N GLY A 653 15.09 24.00 0.67
CA GLY A 653 15.12 23.03 1.76
C GLY A 653 16.11 23.37 2.87
N GLU A 654 17.30 23.90 2.54
CA GLU A 654 18.29 24.38 3.52
C GLU A 654 17.68 25.44 4.44
N PHE A 655 16.92 26.37 3.86
CA PHE A 655 16.17 27.35 4.65
C PHE A 655 15.20 26.68 5.62
N LEU A 656 14.36 25.76 5.17
CA LEU A 656 13.38 25.09 6.03
C LEU A 656 14.04 24.28 7.15
N VAL A 657 15.12 23.56 6.84
CA VAL A 657 15.89 22.79 7.84
C VAL A 657 16.54 23.70 8.86
N ARG A 658 17.12 24.84 8.44
CA ARG A 658 17.72 25.83 9.36
C ARG A 658 16.69 26.40 10.33
N GLU A 659 15.45 26.57 9.88
CA GLU A 659 14.33 27.01 10.70
C GLU A 659 13.69 25.87 11.53
N GLY A 660 14.31 24.69 11.53
CA GLY A 660 13.97 23.56 12.38
C GLY A 660 13.06 22.51 11.76
N CYS A 661 12.65 22.63 10.49
CA CYS A 661 11.74 21.67 9.87
C CYS A 661 12.39 20.28 9.75
N THR A 662 11.70 19.25 10.23
CA THR A 662 12.13 17.84 10.18
C THR A 662 11.58 17.10 8.96
N GLU A 663 10.65 17.72 8.24
CA GLU A 663 10.02 17.21 7.02
C GLU A 663 9.72 18.37 6.08
N ILE A 664 9.82 18.16 4.78
CA ILE A 664 9.50 19.14 3.75
C ILE A 664 8.44 18.53 2.83
N GLN A 665 7.30 19.19 2.69
CA GLN A 665 6.20 18.77 1.83
C GLN A 665 5.96 19.74 0.68
N GLY A 666 5.54 19.24 -0.48
CA GLY A 666 5.18 20.11 -1.60
C GLY A 666 4.84 19.34 -2.88
N PRO A 667 4.45 20.06 -3.95
CA PRO A 667 4.13 21.47 -3.93
C PRO A 667 2.81 21.74 -3.18
N ALA A 668 2.74 22.77 -2.34
CA ALA A 668 1.56 23.18 -1.58
C ALA A 668 1.47 24.71 -1.59
N ASN A 669 0.40 25.29 -2.12
CA ASN A 669 0.24 26.74 -2.20
C ASN A 669 -0.52 27.25 -0.98
N GLY A 670 0.19 27.75 0.03
CA GLY A 670 -0.40 28.32 1.24
C GLY A 670 -1.46 27.41 1.89
N ILE A 671 -2.70 27.90 2.02
CA ILE A 671 -3.88 27.07 2.34
C ILE A 671 -4.15 26.16 1.15
N PHE A 672 -3.45 25.03 1.06
CA PHE A 672 -3.42 24.24 -0.17
C PHE A 672 -4.80 23.71 -0.58
N GLY A 673 -5.69 23.44 0.38
CA GLY A 673 -7.08 23.06 0.10
C GLY A 673 -7.91 24.14 -0.63
N LEU A 674 -7.42 25.40 -0.64
CA LEU A 674 -8.07 26.54 -1.28
C LEU A 674 -7.28 27.08 -2.49
N PHE A 675 -5.96 27.20 -2.40
CA PHE A 675 -5.11 27.79 -3.45
C PHE A 675 -4.31 26.77 -4.27
N GLY A 676 -4.47 25.48 -3.98
CA GLY A 676 -3.88 24.39 -4.75
C GLY A 676 -2.52 23.90 -4.25
N GLY A 677 -1.83 23.07 -5.04
CA GLY A 677 -0.85 22.10 -4.58
C GLY A 677 -0.91 20.75 -5.33
N GLY A 678 0.04 19.87 -5.08
CA GLY A 678 0.19 18.57 -5.73
C GLY A 678 0.67 18.66 -7.18
N LEU A 679 1.27 17.57 -7.64
CA LEU A 679 1.67 17.39 -9.03
C LEU A 679 0.61 16.58 -9.78
N LEU A 680 0.05 17.15 -10.84
CA LEU A 680 -0.90 16.50 -11.74
C LEU A 680 -0.21 15.30 -12.42
N SER A 681 -0.78 14.11 -12.24
CA SER A 681 -0.20 12.85 -12.71
C SER A 681 -1.06 12.13 -13.76
N SER A 682 -2.11 12.78 -14.27
CA SER A 682 -2.96 12.22 -15.33
C SER A 682 -3.66 13.25 -16.19
N ASN A 683 -3.99 12.84 -17.42
CA ASN A 683 -4.88 13.56 -18.33
C ASN A 683 -4.50 15.05 -18.49
N TYR A 684 -3.24 15.28 -18.82
CA TYR A 684 -2.64 16.59 -19.10
C TYR A 684 -3.34 17.38 -20.22
N GLY A 685 -4.22 16.75 -21.01
CA GLY A 685 -5.04 17.44 -22.01
C GLY A 685 -6.25 18.19 -21.42
N LYS A 686 -6.63 17.89 -20.17
CA LYS A 686 -7.82 18.45 -19.53
C LYS A 686 -7.47 19.69 -18.70
N ILE A 687 -8.37 20.68 -18.76
CA ILE A 687 -8.33 21.87 -17.91
C ILE A 687 -8.80 21.48 -16.50
N PRO A 688 -8.01 21.71 -15.45
CA PRO A 688 -8.43 21.48 -14.07
C PRO A 688 -9.65 22.33 -13.67
N SER A 689 -10.29 21.96 -12.58
CA SER A 689 -11.32 22.82 -11.96
C SER A 689 -10.72 24.17 -11.57
N PHE A 690 -11.49 25.25 -11.71
CA PHE A 690 -11.05 26.58 -11.27
C PHE A 690 -10.57 26.53 -9.81
N LEU A 691 -9.42 27.17 -9.54
CA LEU A 691 -8.59 27.10 -8.31
C LEU A 691 -7.69 25.87 -8.13
N GLN A 692 -7.75 24.86 -9.00
CA GLN A 692 -6.80 23.73 -8.97
C GLN A 692 -5.61 23.98 -9.88
N VAL A 693 -4.42 23.59 -9.42
CA VAL A 693 -3.19 23.80 -10.18
C VAL A 693 -3.09 22.85 -11.37
N TYR A 694 -2.61 23.37 -12.49
CA TYR A 694 -2.09 22.55 -13.59
C TYR A 694 -0.58 22.53 -13.47
N THR A 695 0.03 21.36 -13.41
CA THR A 695 1.49 21.21 -13.35
C THR A 695 1.98 20.38 -14.51
N GLN A 696 3.25 20.53 -14.85
CA GLN A 696 3.85 19.80 -15.96
C GLN A 696 4.17 18.35 -15.60
N PRO A 697 4.10 17.40 -16.57
CA PRO A 697 4.45 16.00 -16.33
C PRO A 697 5.87 15.82 -15.76
N TYR A 698 6.84 16.58 -16.28
CA TYR A 698 8.25 16.50 -15.87
C TYR A 698 8.52 17.06 -14.47
N TYR A 699 7.54 17.67 -13.79
CA TYR A 699 7.74 18.12 -12.40
C TYR A 699 7.86 16.95 -11.44
N HIS A 700 7.25 15.80 -11.76
CA HIS A 700 7.42 14.58 -10.96
C HIS A 700 8.88 14.17 -10.90
N ASP A 701 9.59 14.26 -12.03
CA ASP A 701 11.02 13.95 -12.11
C ASP A 701 11.83 14.93 -11.25
N TYR A 702 11.52 16.22 -11.25
CA TYR A 702 12.23 17.19 -10.42
C TYR A 702 12.08 16.94 -8.91
N PHE A 703 10.86 16.67 -8.43
CA PHE A 703 10.65 16.35 -7.02
C PHE A 703 11.29 15.02 -6.65
N THR A 704 11.13 13.99 -7.49
CA THR A 704 11.71 12.67 -7.26
C THR A 704 13.25 12.72 -7.28
N ASN A 705 13.83 13.43 -8.25
CA ASN A 705 15.28 13.65 -8.35
C ASN A 705 15.80 14.42 -7.16
N ALA A 706 15.04 15.36 -6.60
CA ALA A 706 15.37 16.09 -5.37
C ALA A 706 15.20 15.26 -4.07
N GLY A 707 14.79 13.98 -4.17
CA GLY A 707 14.64 13.07 -3.04
C GLY A 707 13.29 13.16 -2.33
N PHE A 708 12.27 13.73 -2.98
CA PHE A 708 10.91 13.68 -2.46
C PHE A 708 10.19 12.40 -2.95
N GLY A 709 9.35 11.81 -2.11
CA GLY A 709 8.47 10.68 -2.45
C GLY A 709 6.99 11.05 -2.28
N PRO A 710 6.06 10.36 -2.98
CA PRO A 710 4.64 10.63 -2.86
C PRO A 710 4.12 10.32 -1.46
N VAL A 711 3.29 11.21 -0.90
CA VAL A 711 2.72 11.11 0.47
C VAL A 711 1.19 11.08 0.50
N LYS A 712 0.52 11.69 -0.49
CA LYS A 712 -0.95 11.71 -0.55
C LYS A 712 -1.46 11.88 -1.97
N LYS A 713 -2.49 11.12 -2.35
CA LYS A 713 -3.21 11.29 -3.61
C LYS A 713 -4.48 12.13 -3.45
N LEU A 714 -4.65 13.09 -4.35
CA LEU A 714 -5.80 13.99 -4.44
C LEU A 714 -6.62 13.63 -5.67
N LEU A 715 -7.85 13.16 -5.48
CA LEU A 715 -8.73 12.70 -6.55
C LEU A 715 -9.67 13.82 -7.01
N HIS A 716 -9.91 13.90 -8.30
CA HIS A 716 -10.90 14.80 -8.89
C HIS A 716 -11.93 13.99 -9.65
N TYR A 717 -13.20 14.26 -9.34
CA TYR A 717 -14.33 13.54 -9.90
C TYR A 717 -15.08 14.42 -10.90
N THR A 718 -15.61 13.82 -11.96
CA THR A 718 -16.57 14.47 -12.85
C THR A 718 -17.86 13.67 -12.89
N ILE A 719 -18.98 14.38 -12.75
CA ILE A 719 -20.33 13.88 -12.97
C ILE A 719 -20.80 14.43 -14.32
N ASP A 720 -21.11 13.53 -15.25
CA ASP A 720 -21.75 13.87 -16.52
C ASP A 720 -23.24 14.15 -16.27
N LEU A 721 -23.68 15.40 -16.48
CA LEU A 721 -25.08 15.80 -16.29
C LEU A 721 -25.96 15.53 -17.52
N LYS A 722 -25.40 15.09 -18.65
CA LYS A 722 -26.17 14.63 -19.81
C LYS A 722 -26.47 13.14 -19.78
N SER A 723 -25.71 12.37 -19.00
CA SER A 723 -25.92 10.93 -18.84
C SER A 723 -27.33 10.66 -18.28
N PRO A 724 -28.20 9.93 -19.00
CA PRO A 724 -29.55 9.62 -18.53
C PRO A 724 -29.57 8.91 -17.17
N ASP A 725 -28.60 8.02 -16.93
CA ASP A 725 -28.48 7.29 -15.67
C ASP A 725 -28.11 8.21 -14.51
N ASN A 726 -27.16 9.13 -14.73
CA ASN A 726 -26.76 10.12 -13.73
C ASN A 726 -27.90 11.08 -13.43
N VAL A 727 -28.60 11.60 -14.46
CA VAL A 727 -29.76 12.49 -14.30
C VAL A 727 -30.86 11.78 -13.50
N LYS A 728 -31.15 10.52 -13.81
CA LYS A 728 -32.12 9.72 -13.04
C LYS A 728 -31.72 9.58 -11.58
N ALA A 729 -30.45 9.32 -11.29
CA ALA A 729 -29.94 9.24 -9.92
C ALA A 729 -30.04 10.59 -9.19
N ILE A 730 -29.63 11.69 -9.83
CA ILE A 730 -29.73 13.06 -9.31
C ILE A 730 -31.18 13.42 -8.97
N MET A 731 -32.10 13.21 -9.92
CA MET A 731 -33.52 13.51 -9.73
C MET A 731 -34.16 12.66 -8.64
N LYS A 732 -33.77 11.38 -8.53
CA LYS A 732 -34.21 10.49 -7.44
C LYS A 732 -33.85 11.08 -6.07
N TYR A 733 -32.56 11.36 -5.84
CA TYR A 733 -32.10 11.84 -4.54
C TYR A 733 -32.52 13.28 -4.24
N SER A 734 -32.72 14.12 -5.26
CA SER A 734 -33.25 15.46 -5.05
C SER A 734 -34.73 15.43 -4.61
N ARG A 735 -35.53 14.52 -5.17
CA ARG A 735 -36.99 14.40 -4.93
C ARG A 735 -37.37 13.52 -3.73
N GLU A 736 -36.51 12.63 -3.25
CA GLU A 736 -36.71 11.86 -1.99
C GLU A 736 -36.55 12.76 -0.73
N SER A 737 -36.96 14.03 -0.80
CA SER A 737 -36.49 15.16 0.02
C SER A 737 -37.06 15.29 1.43
N GLU A 738 -37.85 14.34 1.93
CA GLU A 738 -38.24 14.35 3.35
C GLU A 738 -37.15 13.67 4.17
N LEU A 739 -36.07 14.42 4.41
CA LEU A 739 -35.17 14.13 5.51
C LEU A 739 -35.89 14.60 6.79
N PRO A 740 -36.28 13.69 7.71
CA PRO A 740 -36.95 14.10 8.95
C PRO A 740 -36.07 15.12 9.68
N ASP A 741 -36.68 16.24 10.08
CA ASP A 741 -36.06 17.31 10.86
C ASP A 741 -34.94 18.11 10.15
N VAL A 742 -34.71 17.93 8.85
CA VAL A 742 -33.69 18.67 8.10
C VAL A 742 -34.30 19.57 7.01
N LYS A 743 -34.02 20.87 7.09
CA LYS A 743 -34.39 21.87 6.08
C LYS A 743 -33.17 22.23 5.24
N ILE A 744 -33.29 22.16 3.92
CA ILE A 744 -32.24 22.66 3.01
C ILE A 744 -32.68 23.99 2.41
N ARG A 745 -31.82 25.01 2.53
CA ARG A 745 -32.04 26.36 1.98
C ARG A 745 -30.82 26.87 1.23
N ARG A 746 -31.01 27.93 0.44
CA ARG A 746 -29.91 28.69 -0.17
C ARG A 746 -29.19 29.52 0.89
N MET A 747 -27.89 29.76 0.69
CA MET A 747 -27.11 30.69 1.50
C MET A 747 -27.65 32.12 1.38
N ASN A 748 -27.77 32.84 2.49
CA ASN A 748 -28.25 34.22 2.56
C ASN A 748 -27.09 35.22 2.46
N LYS A 749 -26.82 35.75 1.26
CA LYS A 749 -25.73 36.74 1.05
C LYS A 749 -25.93 38.06 1.79
N SER A 750 -27.16 38.40 2.19
CA SER A 750 -27.42 39.60 3.00
C SER A 750 -26.94 39.42 4.45
N ASP A 751 -26.83 38.17 4.93
CA ASP A 751 -26.32 37.79 6.25
C ASP A 751 -24.96 37.07 6.15
N TRP A 752 -24.09 37.63 5.31
CA TRP A 752 -22.85 36.99 4.86
C TRP A 752 -21.93 36.51 5.99
N ALA A 753 -21.67 37.35 6.99
CA ALA A 753 -20.76 37.01 8.08
C ALA A 753 -21.25 35.79 8.86
N ASN A 754 -22.55 35.71 9.17
CA ASN A 754 -23.11 34.58 9.92
C ASN A 754 -23.16 33.28 9.10
N GLU A 755 -23.44 33.38 7.79
CA GLU A 755 -23.34 32.24 6.88
C GLU A 755 -21.93 31.67 6.83
N VAL A 756 -20.93 32.54 6.69
CA VAL A 756 -19.52 32.12 6.66
C VAL A 756 -19.11 31.52 8.00
N ARG A 757 -19.51 32.10 9.15
CA ARG A 757 -19.27 31.50 10.47
C ARG A 757 -19.86 30.09 10.59
N SER A 758 -21.05 29.87 10.04
CA SER A 758 -21.69 28.55 10.02
C SER A 758 -20.90 27.56 9.18
N VAL A 759 -20.42 27.97 8.00
CA VAL A 759 -19.55 27.16 7.14
C VAL A 759 -18.24 26.82 7.85
N VAL A 760 -17.58 27.78 8.49
CA VAL A 760 -16.33 27.57 9.26
C VAL A 760 -16.56 26.60 10.40
N ARG A 761 -17.67 26.74 11.15
CA ARG A 761 -18.04 25.82 12.23
C ARG A 761 -18.15 24.38 11.73
N ILE A 762 -18.84 24.18 10.60
CA ILE A 762 -19.02 22.86 10.00
C ILE A 762 -17.69 22.33 9.43
N PHE A 763 -16.87 23.19 8.81
CA PHE A 763 -15.54 22.84 8.31
C PHE A 763 -14.63 22.35 9.43
N ASN A 764 -14.54 23.12 10.52
CA ASN A 764 -13.69 22.79 11.66
C ASN A 764 -14.12 21.50 12.35
N ASN A 765 -15.42 21.18 12.33
CA ASN A 765 -15.93 19.91 12.86
C ASN A 765 -15.65 18.71 11.94
N SER A 766 -15.80 18.89 10.63
CA SER A 766 -15.93 17.75 9.70
C SER A 766 -14.78 17.55 8.72
N LEU A 767 -13.96 18.58 8.49
CA LEU A 767 -12.89 18.61 7.48
C LEU A 767 -11.51 18.94 8.06
N ALA A 768 -11.40 19.65 9.19
CA ALA A 768 -10.11 20.07 9.76
C ALA A 768 -9.22 18.91 10.26
N GLN A 769 -9.80 17.75 10.52
CA GLN A 769 -9.11 16.51 10.89
C GLN A 769 -8.58 15.72 9.68
N LEU A 770 -8.98 16.10 8.46
CA LEU A 770 -8.49 15.44 7.25
C LEU A 770 -7.05 15.86 6.96
N TRP A 771 -6.30 14.96 6.31
CA TRP A 771 -4.89 15.18 6.02
C TRP A 771 -4.66 16.53 5.34
N GLY A 772 -3.77 17.32 5.94
CA GLY A 772 -3.36 18.64 5.48
C GLY A 772 -4.33 19.80 5.76
N ASN A 773 -5.52 19.55 6.32
CA ASN A 773 -6.39 20.65 6.77
C ASN A 773 -6.05 21.09 8.20
N VAL A 774 -6.46 22.31 8.55
CA VAL A 774 -6.40 22.86 9.91
C VAL A 774 -7.67 23.66 10.19
N PRO A 775 -8.08 23.84 11.46
CA PRO A 775 -9.27 24.64 11.78
C PRO A 775 -9.06 26.11 11.43
N PHE A 776 -10.05 26.75 10.82
CA PHE A 776 -10.03 28.19 10.55
C PHE A 776 -10.56 29.00 11.73
N ASP A 777 -9.97 30.17 11.96
CA ASP A 777 -10.64 31.24 12.68
C ASP A 777 -11.74 31.84 11.79
N ALA A 778 -12.90 32.11 12.38
CA ALA A 778 -14.06 32.51 11.61
C ALA A 778 -13.97 33.95 11.08
N ASP A 779 -13.36 34.87 11.81
CA ASP A 779 -13.18 36.25 11.35
C ASP A 779 -12.14 36.31 10.23
N GLU A 780 -11.07 35.51 10.36
CA GLU A 780 -10.04 35.40 9.33
C GLU A 780 -10.58 34.79 8.03
N PHE A 781 -11.41 33.75 8.14
CA PHE A 781 -12.01 33.13 6.95
C PHE A 781 -13.05 34.03 6.28
N ILE A 782 -13.69 34.96 7.02
CA ILE A 782 -14.58 35.96 6.42
C ILE A 782 -13.79 36.88 5.47
N GLU A 783 -12.59 37.32 5.84
CA GLU A 783 -11.74 38.15 4.96
C GLU A 783 -11.40 37.43 3.65
N ILE A 784 -11.09 36.13 3.72
CA ILE A 784 -10.88 35.29 2.53
C ILE A 784 -12.16 35.22 1.70
N ALA A 785 -13.27 34.88 2.35
CA ALA A 785 -14.54 34.63 1.69
C ALA A 785 -15.07 35.91 1.00
N ASP A 786 -14.79 37.09 1.55
CA ASP A 786 -15.15 38.38 0.95
C ASP A 786 -14.55 38.58 -0.45
N GLU A 787 -13.33 38.08 -0.71
CA GLU A 787 -12.72 38.13 -2.05
C GLU A 787 -13.51 37.30 -3.07
N PHE A 788 -14.19 36.24 -2.63
CA PHE A 788 -15.01 35.35 -3.47
C PHE A 788 -16.50 35.67 -3.46
N LYS A 789 -16.98 36.57 -2.58
CA LYS A 789 -18.41 36.88 -2.39
C LYS A 789 -19.14 37.25 -3.68
N SER A 790 -18.45 37.93 -4.61
CA SER A 790 -19.01 38.31 -5.91
C SER A 790 -19.18 37.13 -6.89
N LEU A 791 -18.39 36.07 -6.73
CA LEU A 791 -18.41 34.85 -7.55
C LEU A 791 -19.42 33.82 -7.04
N ILE A 792 -19.92 33.99 -5.82
CA ILE A 792 -20.86 33.07 -5.18
C ILE A 792 -22.28 33.34 -5.65
N ASP A 793 -22.86 32.33 -6.29
CA ASP A 793 -24.27 32.26 -6.64
C ASP A 793 -25.01 31.41 -5.59
N PRO A 794 -25.97 31.98 -4.83
CA PRO A 794 -26.76 31.26 -3.83
C PRO A 794 -27.50 30.03 -4.37
N GLU A 795 -27.70 29.92 -5.69
CA GLU A 795 -28.31 28.73 -6.30
C GLU A 795 -27.43 27.47 -6.18
N TYR A 796 -26.11 27.63 -6.12
CA TYR A 796 -25.14 26.54 -5.98
C TYR A 796 -24.51 26.47 -4.58
N TRP A 797 -25.02 27.27 -3.64
CA TRP A 797 -24.58 27.31 -2.24
C TRP A 797 -25.75 27.01 -1.32
N LEU A 798 -25.79 25.79 -0.80
CA LEU A 798 -26.89 25.29 0.02
C LEU A 798 -26.43 25.00 1.45
N ILE A 799 -27.30 25.32 2.40
CA ILE A 799 -27.16 25.02 3.83
C ILE A 799 -28.24 24.03 4.23
N ALA A 800 -27.84 22.96 4.93
CA ALA A 800 -28.73 22.06 5.64
C ALA A 800 -28.84 22.50 7.10
N GLU A 801 -30.07 22.62 7.60
CA GLU A 801 -30.39 23.04 8.96
C GLU A 801 -31.20 21.96 9.68
N SER A 802 -30.94 21.77 10.97
CA SER A 802 -31.74 20.91 11.86
C SER A 802 -31.96 21.65 13.18
N GLY A 803 -33.22 21.78 13.62
CA GLY A 803 -33.54 22.55 14.83
C GLY A 803 -33.18 24.03 14.77
N GLY A 804 -33.07 24.61 13.56
CA GLY A 804 -32.67 26.02 13.35
C GLY A 804 -31.16 26.25 13.25
N GLU A 805 -30.34 25.21 13.44
CA GLU A 805 -28.88 25.29 13.37
C GLU A 805 -28.34 24.73 12.05
N ALA A 806 -27.33 25.38 11.46
CA ALA A 806 -26.64 24.88 10.28
C ALA A 806 -25.80 23.63 10.61
N ILE A 807 -26.12 22.50 9.99
CA ILE A 807 -25.49 21.19 10.21
C ILE A 807 -24.69 20.68 9.02
N GLY A 808 -24.90 21.24 7.82
CA GLY A 808 -24.17 20.87 6.61
C GLY A 808 -24.21 21.95 5.56
N PHE A 809 -23.27 21.94 4.63
CA PHE A 809 -23.23 22.86 3.51
C PHE A 809 -22.63 22.22 2.27
N ILE A 810 -22.98 22.77 1.11
CA ILE A 810 -22.28 22.52 -0.15
C ILE A 810 -22.15 23.83 -0.91
N GLY A 811 -20.99 24.04 -1.53
CA GLY A 811 -20.70 25.23 -2.33
C GLY A 811 -20.09 24.86 -3.68
N GLY A 812 -20.55 25.52 -4.73
CA GLY A 812 -20.03 25.39 -6.08
C GLY A 812 -20.08 26.70 -6.86
N PHE A 813 -19.44 26.70 -8.03
CA PHE A 813 -19.40 27.84 -8.93
C PHE A 813 -19.28 27.39 -10.40
N PRO A 814 -19.59 28.25 -11.38
CA PRO A 814 -19.27 28.00 -12.78
C PRO A 814 -17.76 27.80 -13.01
N GLN A 815 -17.37 26.96 -13.96
CA GLN A 815 -15.97 26.74 -14.35
C GLN A 815 -15.35 28.00 -15.00
N TYR A 816 -14.87 28.91 -14.16
CA TYR A 816 -14.31 30.20 -14.60
C TYR A 816 -12.96 30.08 -15.29
N ALA A 817 -12.27 28.93 -15.23
CA ALA A 817 -10.97 28.70 -15.87
C ALA A 817 -10.95 29.14 -17.35
N SER A 818 -12.03 28.87 -18.09
CA SER A 818 -12.18 29.26 -19.50
C SER A 818 -12.28 30.78 -19.72
N VAL A 819 -12.84 31.50 -18.75
CA VAL A 819 -12.95 32.96 -18.76
C VAL A 819 -11.57 33.59 -18.54
N PHE A 820 -10.84 33.10 -17.53
CA PHE A 820 -9.50 33.59 -17.22
C PHE A 820 -8.48 33.28 -18.33
N ARG A 821 -8.62 32.15 -19.03
CA ARG A 821 -7.86 31.87 -20.26
C ARG A 821 -7.96 33.02 -21.26
N GLY A 822 -9.17 33.49 -21.53
CA GLY A 822 -9.41 34.59 -22.46
C GLY A 822 -8.91 35.95 -21.97
N LEU A 823 -8.64 36.10 -20.67
CA LEU A 823 -8.02 37.29 -20.06
C LEU A 823 -6.50 37.24 -20.10
N ASN A 824 -5.89 36.06 -20.23
CA ASN A 824 -4.43 35.85 -20.17
C ASN A 824 -3.80 36.49 -18.91
N GLY A 825 -4.47 36.39 -17.76
CA GLY A 825 -4.00 36.93 -16.47
C GLY A 825 -4.12 38.43 -16.27
N GLU A 826 -4.67 39.19 -17.23
CA GLU A 826 -4.75 40.66 -17.16
C GLU A 826 -6.17 41.17 -17.51
N LEU A 827 -6.71 42.04 -16.65
CA LEU A 827 -7.97 42.76 -16.89
C LEU A 827 -7.72 44.04 -17.69
N LYS A 828 -7.62 43.94 -19.02
CA LYS A 828 -7.54 45.11 -19.91
C LYS A 828 -8.95 45.58 -20.33
N PRO A 829 -9.21 46.89 -20.47
CA PRO A 829 -10.54 47.42 -20.79
C PRO A 829 -11.21 46.78 -22.02
N HIS A 830 -10.45 46.53 -23.09
CA HIS A 830 -10.98 45.89 -24.31
C HIS A 830 -11.40 44.42 -24.10
N LYS A 831 -10.83 43.71 -23.11
CA LYS A 831 -11.21 42.33 -22.79
C LYS A 831 -12.51 42.24 -21.99
N LEU A 832 -12.87 43.30 -21.25
CA LEU A 832 -14.11 43.37 -20.45
C LEU A 832 -15.37 43.30 -21.31
N VAL A 833 -15.32 43.79 -22.56
CA VAL A 833 -16.46 43.76 -23.50
C VAL A 833 -16.90 42.32 -23.82
N THR A 834 -15.97 41.36 -23.81
CA THR A 834 -16.26 39.94 -24.11
C THR A 834 -16.67 39.13 -22.87
N LEU A 835 -16.54 39.69 -21.68
CA LEU A 835 -16.73 38.97 -20.41
C LEU A 835 -18.17 38.44 -20.23
N PRO A 836 -19.25 39.20 -20.52
CA PRO A 836 -20.61 38.69 -20.39
C PRO A 836 -20.91 37.53 -21.35
N LEU A 837 -20.37 37.56 -22.57
CA LEU A 837 -20.52 36.49 -23.56
C LEU A 837 -19.80 35.22 -23.11
N ARG A 838 -18.59 35.34 -22.56
CA ARG A 838 -17.81 34.21 -22.03
C ARG A 838 -18.50 33.57 -20.82
N LEU A 839 -19.03 34.37 -19.90
CA LEU A 839 -19.77 33.89 -18.72
C LEU A 839 -21.03 33.11 -19.12
N ARG A 840 -21.79 33.59 -20.12
CA ARG A 840 -22.98 32.88 -20.64
C ARG A 840 -22.64 31.57 -21.38
N GLY A 841 -21.41 31.42 -21.84
CA GLY A 841 -20.93 30.23 -22.56
C GLY A 841 -20.48 29.08 -21.66
N ILE A 842 -20.43 29.27 -20.34
CA ILE A 842 -19.98 28.23 -19.42
C ILE A 842 -21.02 27.09 -19.38
N ARG A 843 -20.53 25.86 -19.53
CA ARG A 843 -21.33 24.62 -19.51
C ARG A 843 -20.83 23.60 -18.47
N GLU A 844 -19.81 23.96 -17.70
CA GLU A 844 -19.23 23.12 -16.66
C GLU A 844 -19.33 23.82 -15.31
N GLY A 845 -19.85 23.11 -14.31
CA GLY A 845 -19.86 23.56 -12.93
C GLY A 845 -18.70 22.94 -12.16
N VAL A 846 -18.31 23.58 -11.07
CA VAL A 846 -17.30 23.10 -10.14
C VAL A 846 -17.92 23.04 -8.74
N LEU A 847 -17.77 21.91 -8.05
CA LEU A 847 -18.09 21.77 -6.63
C LEU A 847 -16.83 22.07 -5.85
N MET A 848 -16.84 23.18 -5.14
CA MET A 848 -15.68 23.68 -4.42
C MET A 848 -15.46 22.93 -3.12
N ILE A 849 -16.52 22.78 -2.33
CA ILE A 849 -16.42 22.27 -0.97
C ILE A 849 -17.78 21.78 -0.47
N MET A 850 -17.75 20.75 0.39
CA MET A 850 -18.92 20.22 1.06
C MET A 850 -18.53 19.74 2.46
N GLY A 851 -19.31 20.10 3.47
CA GLY A 851 -19.11 19.70 4.85
C GLY A 851 -20.42 19.24 5.49
N LEU A 852 -20.31 18.33 6.45
CA LEU A 852 -21.45 17.82 7.23
C LEU A 852 -20.95 17.47 8.62
N MET A 853 -21.59 18.03 9.64
CA MET A 853 -21.29 17.75 11.04
C MET A 853 -21.23 16.25 11.32
N ASP A 854 -20.23 15.82 12.07
CA ASP A 854 -19.88 14.39 12.24
C ASP A 854 -21.04 13.54 12.77
N GLU A 855 -21.83 14.09 13.69
CA GLU A 855 -23.01 13.46 14.28
C GLU A 855 -24.17 13.22 13.28
N PHE A 856 -24.18 13.91 12.14
CA PHE A 856 -25.18 13.76 11.08
C PHE A 856 -24.68 12.89 9.90
N LYS A 857 -23.43 12.40 9.94
CA LYS A 857 -22.90 11.48 8.92
C LYS A 857 -23.74 10.19 8.84
N GLY A 858 -23.98 9.72 7.62
CA GLY A 858 -24.78 8.51 7.35
C GLY A 858 -26.29 8.76 7.10
N ARG A 859 -26.79 9.98 7.29
CA ARG A 859 -28.22 10.34 7.07
C ARG A 859 -28.57 10.80 5.64
N ARG A 860 -27.79 10.42 4.63
CA ARG A 860 -27.92 10.84 3.20
C ARG A 860 -27.93 12.35 2.91
N ILE A 861 -27.81 13.23 3.93
CA ILE A 861 -27.86 14.70 3.78
C ILE A 861 -26.88 15.21 2.69
N GLY A 862 -25.62 14.75 2.71
CA GLY A 862 -24.63 15.15 1.70
C GLY A 862 -25.00 14.76 0.27
N THR A 863 -25.62 13.59 0.08
CA THR A 863 -26.13 13.15 -1.24
C THR A 863 -27.28 14.03 -1.71
N VAL A 864 -28.19 14.43 -0.81
CA VAL A 864 -29.31 15.33 -1.14
C VAL A 864 -28.79 16.73 -1.49
N LEU A 865 -27.86 17.27 -0.69
CA LEU A 865 -27.22 18.57 -0.96
C LEU A 865 -26.57 18.60 -2.34
N LEU A 866 -25.74 17.59 -2.65
CA LEU A 866 -25.09 17.47 -3.95
C LEU A 866 -26.11 17.31 -5.10
N SER A 867 -27.12 16.48 -4.92
CA SER A 867 -28.14 16.25 -5.94
C SER A 867 -28.93 17.53 -6.26
N ARG A 868 -29.25 18.36 -5.26
CA ARG A 868 -29.93 19.64 -5.47
C ARG A 868 -29.08 20.65 -6.23
N VAL A 869 -27.77 20.72 -5.94
CA VAL A 869 -26.85 21.57 -6.72
C VAL A 869 -26.76 21.07 -8.16
N CYS A 870 -26.63 19.76 -8.38
CA CYS A 870 -26.62 19.17 -9.72
C CYS A 870 -27.94 19.41 -10.48
N GLU A 871 -29.10 19.28 -9.83
CA GLU A 871 -30.40 19.59 -10.43
C GLU A 871 -30.50 21.06 -10.84
N ALA A 872 -30.07 21.99 -9.97
CA ALA A 872 -30.03 23.41 -10.30
C ALA A 872 -29.09 23.71 -11.48
N MET A 873 -27.92 23.05 -11.53
CA MET A 873 -26.99 23.16 -12.65
C MET A 873 -27.59 22.59 -13.96
N ILE A 874 -28.31 21.46 -13.90
CA ILE A 874 -29.05 20.94 -15.07
C ILE A 874 -30.07 21.97 -15.56
N GLY A 875 -30.85 22.56 -14.65
CA GLY A 875 -31.86 23.57 -14.98
C GLY A 875 -31.27 24.84 -15.63
N ASN A 876 -30.02 25.17 -15.32
CA ASN A 876 -29.28 26.30 -15.89
C ASN A 876 -28.43 25.93 -17.13
N GLY A 877 -28.59 24.71 -17.68
CA GLY A 877 -27.94 24.31 -18.93
C GLY A 877 -26.48 23.86 -18.79
N TYR A 878 -26.04 23.48 -17.58
CA TYR A 878 -24.75 22.84 -17.38
C TYR A 878 -24.77 21.39 -17.85
N GLU A 879 -23.66 20.97 -18.43
CA GLU A 879 -23.48 19.68 -19.08
C GLU A 879 -22.70 18.69 -18.22
N LYS A 880 -21.88 19.20 -17.30
CA LYS A 880 -21.06 18.41 -16.38
C LYS A 880 -20.73 19.21 -15.12
N VAL A 881 -20.44 18.47 -14.06
CA VAL A 881 -19.98 19.04 -12.78
C VAL A 881 -18.71 18.33 -12.36
N ALA A 882 -17.68 19.10 -12.08
CA ALA A 882 -16.40 18.62 -11.61
C ALA A 882 -16.25 18.92 -10.11
N GLY A 883 -15.82 17.95 -9.32
CA GLY A 883 -15.45 18.17 -7.92
C GLY A 883 -14.00 18.63 -7.82
N THR A 884 -13.70 19.51 -6.87
CA THR A 884 -12.31 19.77 -6.44
C THR A 884 -11.71 18.51 -5.78
N TRP A 885 -10.63 18.66 -5.01
CA TRP A 885 -9.95 17.51 -4.45
C TRP A 885 -10.76 16.77 -3.39
N VAL A 886 -10.80 15.46 -3.58
CA VAL A 886 -11.24 14.49 -2.59
C VAL A 886 -10.03 13.62 -2.25
N LEU A 887 -9.63 13.63 -0.98
CA LEU A 887 -8.56 12.74 -0.51
C LEU A 887 -8.93 11.28 -0.79
N GLU A 888 -7.93 10.48 -1.18
CA GLU A 888 -8.13 9.07 -1.51
C GLU A 888 -8.76 8.25 -0.37
N ASP A 889 -8.48 8.63 0.88
CA ASP A 889 -8.98 8.02 2.12
C ASP A 889 -10.32 8.62 2.61
N ASN A 890 -10.82 9.70 2.00
CA ASN A 890 -12.12 10.29 2.32
C ASN A 890 -13.27 9.52 1.64
N LEU A 891 -13.48 8.28 2.08
CA LEU A 891 -14.50 7.37 1.57
C LEU A 891 -15.93 7.95 1.66
N GLY A 892 -16.19 8.86 2.61
CA GLY A 892 -17.49 9.51 2.76
C GLY A 892 -17.84 10.38 1.56
N SER A 893 -16.97 11.34 1.24
CA SER A 893 -17.15 12.21 0.07
C SER A 893 -17.09 11.44 -1.24
N ARG A 894 -16.20 10.45 -1.35
CA ARG A 894 -16.09 9.59 -2.54
C ARG A 894 -17.42 8.89 -2.85
N ARG A 895 -18.00 8.20 -1.86
CA ARG A 895 -19.30 7.51 -2.03
C ARG A 895 -20.43 8.45 -2.42
N ILE A 896 -20.46 9.67 -1.87
CA ILE A 896 -21.50 10.66 -2.20
C ILE A 896 -21.45 11.00 -3.70
N VAL A 897 -20.26 11.22 -4.24
CA VAL A 897 -20.04 11.58 -5.65
C VAL A 897 -20.22 10.37 -6.57
N GLU A 898 -19.68 9.21 -6.20
CA GLU A 898 -19.82 7.94 -6.93
C GLU A 898 -21.29 7.50 -7.06
N ASN A 899 -22.11 7.74 -6.01
CA ASN A 899 -23.55 7.43 -6.03
C ASN A 899 -24.35 8.24 -7.07
N LEU A 900 -23.82 9.37 -7.53
CA LEU A 900 -24.41 10.19 -8.60
C LEU A 900 -23.76 9.92 -9.97
N GLY A 901 -22.95 8.86 -10.07
CA GLY A 901 -22.25 8.48 -11.30
C GLY A 901 -20.96 9.25 -11.55
N GLY A 902 -20.40 9.88 -10.51
CA GLY A 902 -19.12 10.57 -10.60
C GLY A 902 -17.96 9.59 -10.85
N LYS A 903 -17.05 9.97 -11.75
CA LYS A 903 -15.85 9.18 -12.10
C LYS A 903 -14.60 10.00 -11.87
N VAL A 904 -13.55 9.36 -11.36
CA VAL A 904 -12.23 9.98 -11.25
C VAL A 904 -11.66 10.20 -12.65
N ASP A 905 -11.19 11.42 -12.95
CA ASP A 905 -10.60 11.73 -14.25
C ASP A 905 -9.34 12.59 -14.22
N LEU A 906 -9.01 13.16 -13.07
CA LEU A 906 -7.71 13.77 -12.76
C LEU A 906 -7.26 13.30 -11.38
N HIS A 907 -5.95 13.18 -11.18
CA HIS A 907 -5.36 13.01 -9.87
C HIS A 907 -4.07 13.82 -9.75
N TRP A 908 -3.82 14.27 -8.53
CA TRP A 908 -2.58 14.93 -8.13
C TRP A 908 -1.91 14.12 -7.03
N GLU A 909 -0.60 14.26 -6.94
CA GLU A 909 0.22 13.64 -5.91
C GLU A 909 0.97 14.72 -5.13
N MET A 910 0.79 14.70 -3.82
CA MET A 910 1.61 15.45 -2.87
C MET A 910 2.89 14.68 -2.62
N TYR A 911 3.99 15.39 -2.48
CA TYR A 911 5.31 14.82 -2.22
C TYR A 911 5.85 15.28 -0.86
N SER A 912 6.67 14.43 -0.23
CA SER A 912 7.35 14.72 1.02
C SER A 912 8.81 14.23 0.99
N LYS A 913 9.68 14.92 1.70
CA LYS A 913 11.07 14.57 1.93
C LYS A 913 11.42 14.76 3.40
N ILE A 914 12.05 13.75 4.01
CA ILE A 914 12.71 13.90 5.31
C ILE A 914 14.16 14.33 5.03
N PRO A 915 14.58 15.55 5.42
CA PRO A 915 15.96 15.99 5.21
C PRO A 915 16.93 15.12 6.00
N ALA A 916 18.06 14.75 5.38
CA ALA A 916 19.16 14.13 6.11
C ALA A 916 19.79 15.21 7.01
N ILE A 917 19.58 15.10 8.31
CA ILE A 917 20.26 15.96 9.29
C ILE A 917 21.67 15.39 9.43
N SER A 918 22.66 15.98 8.75
CA SER A 918 24.05 15.77 9.13
C SER A 918 24.28 16.51 10.45
N GLU A 919 24.75 15.79 11.48
CA GLU A 919 25.25 16.39 12.72
C GLU A 919 26.32 17.48 12.46
#